data_AF-A0A6N3FPY2-F1
#
_entry.id   AF-A0A6N3FPY2-F1
#
_cell.length_a   1.000
_cell.length_b   1.000
_cell.length_c   1.000
_cell.angle_alpha   90.00
_cell.angle_beta   90.00
_cell.angle_gamma   90.00
#
_symmetry.space_group_name_H-M   'P 1'
#
loop_
_entity.id
_entity.type
_entity.pdbx_description
1 polymer ?
#
loop_
_entity_poly.entity_id
_entity_poly.type
_entity_poly.pdbx_seq_one_letter_code
_entity_poly.pdbx_strand_id
1 'polypeptide(L)'
;MRLRHLLSASLLCWAGMAGARDVHGVNGYYNWTAAQMQANAQIEFGSEGKKWAQWEPSYEFEGDYLRWILGVHNTAFDKDKGGFQFRSRIDWREKVKGEGFMTITPSYPVFVAKLSIPRQSQVKTPGDSNFWIEFFWHDPYTGKQDVDLPNNGGGGFWGFTKALDVVKSHCPWAKDELGRDSIYLYNREGNDSTLSIRINKDVNEFTAQQNDTVWYMKRLPVTESQDKCEIIVAVNFASIRDSSQLALASHRLIDRVPIKISHCSLGFITRADTMYVETDENGDTIVARAKTREELPYLNVKWFKTYASMDAAVKSLTAENNWGDGPLENPQKDVLNTALYEAEKVIKGFENYAGDADAAYAALKNVHADADVVYNKSDATTEEYLSAIENINAAIAEFYSYVNPSENLVYNYIRTSDAATSLYAAQSEVTKDNYTGRPLALGANESAIPLTFVPIGVSNGQCAYNLKSKDGVVVQCADGTLLLVKGSGDAATFTFADRDGYGLFDMKCGSFYYYKSGYGLKTVNAFPEVSYDDMQPYLFQIEDALESYNPTEDEKSGLFEAWEFNGEAEEDPSTKGTINGAELVMGEHGQTFMLDGWRMQRWRMWSRVNKGTYKSEDGEDLGCLELTAAETYDSFDGTSLGNATVYPASPSMRREGGVFTNFYDCDPAGGVRDESCLVNLNPGVRRYLAIKCKGTNPDITVDVFNFLSKPETSATDFALNLADAEAKGDVYYWDLLKYISVGKMPYVSQYFSTMGFQKDDALYIDWIRTFETEEDIPSESFATAISDVQADGDGLKVFVTGRTINVFTAEAGAIYTVDGMRVASFEGTVHQTVLPGMYIVRAGDAVKKVLVR
;
A
#
# COMPACT_ATOMS: atom_id res chain seq x y z
N MET A 1 20.27 -60.93 27.35
CA MET A 1 21.15 -61.32 26.23
C MET A 1 21.41 -60.05 25.42
N ARG A 2 22.67 -59.81 25.03
CA ARG A 2 23.22 -58.54 24.53
C ARG A 2 23.27 -58.47 22.99
N LEU A 3 23.51 -57.23 22.53
CA LEU A 3 24.11 -56.76 21.25
C LEU A 3 23.15 -56.59 20.05
N ARG A 4 22.91 -55.34 19.61
CA ARG A 4 23.74 -54.45 18.75
C ARG A 4 23.59 -54.78 17.26
N HIS A 5 22.97 -53.86 16.52
CA HIS A 5 23.52 -53.14 15.37
C HIS A 5 22.38 -52.66 14.47
N LEU A 6 22.11 -51.35 14.51
CA LEU A 6 21.74 -50.45 13.40
C LEU A 6 21.36 -49.10 14.01
N LEU A 7 22.38 -48.39 14.49
CA LEU A 7 22.34 -47.01 14.96
C LEU A 7 23.36 -46.26 14.11
N SER A 8 22.93 -45.78 12.95
CA SER A 8 23.61 -44.79 12.10
C SER A 8 22.79 -44.57 10.83
N ALA A 9 21.63 -43.90 10.94
CA ALA A 9 20.94 -43.24 9.81
C ALA A 9 19.67 -42.47 10.20
N SER A 10 18.99 -42.78 11.33
CA SER A 10 17.60 -42.34 11.53
C SER A 10 17.34 -41.37 12.69
N LEU A 11 18.34 -40.59 13.11
CA LEU A 11 18.17 -39.56 14.17
C LEU A 11 18.41 -38.12 13.68
N LEU A 12 18.51 -37.90 12.37
CA LEU A 12 18.69 -36.59 11.74
C LEU A 12 17.45 -36.08 10.96
N CYS A 13 16.30 -36.74 11.07
CA CYS A 13 15.12 -36.45 10.24
C CYS A 13 13.85 -36.12 11.03
N TRP A 14 13.95 -35.65 12.28
CA TRP A 14 12.77 -35.36 13.11
C TRP A 14 12.63 -33.89 13.54
N ALA A 15 13.42 -32.99 12.95
CA ALA A 15 13.16 -31.55 12.94
C ALA A 15 13.13 -31.11 11.47
N GLY A 16 11.95 -31.05 10.88
CA GLY A 16 11.77 -30.76 9.46
C GLY A 16 10.76 -31.67 8.77
N MET A 17 9.58 -31.88 9.37
CA MET A 17 8.40 -32.11 8.54
C MET A 17 7.82 -30.75 8.18
N ALA A 18 8.53 -30.01 7.31
CA ALA A 18 7.92 -28.96 6.50
C ALA A 18 7.20 -29.69 5.36
N GLY A 19 5.95 -30.07 5.60
CA GLY A 19 5.07 -30.61 4.57
C GLY A 19 4.33 -29.46 3.92
N ALA A 20 4.51 -29.27 2.60
CA ALA A 20 4.10 -28.09 1.84
C ALA A 20 4.83 -26.80 2.26
N ARG A 21 5.14 -25.90 1.31
CA ARG A 21 5.94 -24.69 1.56
C ARG A 21 5.34 -23.87 2.72
N ASP A 22 6.07 -23.77 3.84
CA ASP A 22 5.70 -22.97 5.00
C ASP A 22 5.99 -21.48 4.74
N VAL A 23 5.12 -20.84 3.97
CA VAL A 23 5.27 -19.44 3.52
C VAL A 23 4.84 -18.49 4.64
N HIS A 24 5.73 -17.57 5.01
CA HIS A 24 5.47 -16.57 6.05
C HIS A 24 4.20 -15.76 5.74
N GLY A 25 3.29 -15.67 6.71
CA GLY A 25 2.04 -14.95 6.63
C GLY A 25 0.87 -15.71 6.02
N VAL A 26 1.12 -16.88 5.42
CA VAL A 26 0.10 -17.65 4.70
C VAL A 26 -0.53 -18.69 5.60
N ASN A 27 -1.86 -18.82 5.55
CA ASN A 27 -2.65 -19.81 6.31
C ASN A 27 -2.38 -19.84 7.82
N GLY A 28 -1.89 -18.73 8.39
CA GLY A 28 -1.58 -18.61 9.81
C GLY A 28 -0.17 -19.03 10.21
N TYR A 29 0.69 -19.44 9.28
CA TYR A 29 2.11 -19.62 9.55
C TYR A 29 2.82 -18.26 9.59
N TYR A 30 3.46 -17.93 10.69
CA TYR A 30 4.25 -16.71 10.84
C TYR A 30 5.58 -17.02 11.51
N ASN A 31 6.64 -16.40 10.98
CA ASN A 31 8.01 -16.46 11.50
C ASN A 31 8.63 -15.06 11.54
N TRP A 32 8.17 -14.22 12.46
CA TRP A 32 8.70 -12.86 12.67
C TRP A 32 10.04 -12.91 13.39
N THR A 33 11.15 -12.99 12.64
CA THR A 33 12.50 -12.75 13.17
C THR A 33 12.76 -11.25 13.34
N ALA A 34 13.85 -10.87 14.03
CA ALA A 34 14.27 -9.45 14.10
C ALA A 34 14.41 -8.82 12.70
N ALA A 35 14.97 -9.54 11.73
CA ALA A 35 15.08 -9.10 10.34
C ALA A 35 13.70 -8.92 9.68
N GLN A 36 12.78 -9.87 9.87
CA GLN A 36 11.41 -9.74 9.36
C GLN A 36 10.68 -8.56 10.00
N MET A 37 10.83 -8.35 11.31
CA MET A 37 10.25 -7.18 12.00
C MET A 37 10.82 -5.88 11.43
N GLN A 38 12.13 -5.80 11.18
CA GLN A 38 12.77 -4.61 10.62
C GLN A 38 12.28 -4.29 9.21
N ALA A 39 12.10 -5.30 8.36
CA ALA A 39 11.63 -5.11 6.99
C ALA A 39 10.11 -4.83 6.93
N ASN A 40 9.32 -5.54 7.75
CA ASN A 40 7.91 -5.72 7.48
C ASN A 40 6.95 -5.28 8.59
N ALA A 41 7.41 -5.03 9.82
CA ALA A 41 6.49 -4.64 10.90
C ALA A 41 6.25 -3.13 10.95
N GLN A 42 5.00 -2.73 11.26
CA GLN A 42 4.71 -1.40 11.76
C GLN A 42 4.81 -1.43 13.28
N ILE A 43 5.81 -0.74 13.83
CA ILE A 43 6.10 -0.72 15.27
C ILE A 43 5.84 0.67 15.83
N GLU A 44 5.03 0.75 16.87
CA GLU A 44 4.65 2.00 17.53
C GLU A 44 4.84 1.93 19.04
N PHE A 45 5.02 3.09 19.68
CA PHE A 45 5.01 3.19 21.14
C PHE A 45 3.66 3.69 21.66
N GLY A 46 3.22 3.09 22.77
CA GLY A 46 2.11 3.59 23.57
C GLY A 46 2.38 4.97 24.19
N SER A 47 1.43 5.42 25.01
CA SER A 47 1.51 6.73 25.68
C SER A 47 2.41 6.72 26.92
N GLU A 48 2.88 5.55 27.36
CA GLU A 48 3.62 5.38 28.60
C GLU A 48 5.12 5.62 28.46
N GLY A 49 5.74 6.18 29.51
CA GLY A 49 7.19 6.37 29.57
C GLY A 49 7.68 7.70 28.98
N LYS A 50 6.76 8.58 28.60
CA LYS A 50 7.06 9.87 27.97
C LYS A 50 7.04 11.05 28.95
N LYS A 51 7.33 10.84 30.24
CA LYS A 51 7.31 11.96 31.20
C LYS A 51 8.46 12.92 30.99
N TRP A 52 9.65 12.40 30.65
CA TRP A 52 10.84 13.21 30.44
C TRP A 52 11.33 13.00 29.01
N ALA A 53 11.38 14.07 28.21
CA ALA A 53 11.69 14.01 26.78
C ALA A 53 13.04 13.34 26.48
N GLN A 54 14.07 13.59 27.30
CA GLN A 54 15.39 12.98 27.13
C GLN A 54 15.41 11.45 27.38
N TRP A 55 14.40 10.92 28.08
CA TRP A 55 14.25 9.51 28.42
C TRP A 55 12.92 8.95 27.93
N GLU A 56 12.46 9.36 26.76
CA GLU A 56 11.32 8.67 26.11
C GLU A 56 11.69 7.22 25.76
N PRO A 57 10.74 6.31 25.53
CA PRO A 57 11.04 4.97 25.04
C PRO A 57 11.66 4.99 23.64
N SER A 58 12.50 4.01 23.31
CA SER A 58 13.00 3.78 21.94
C SER A 58 13.28 2.30 21.69
N TYR A 59 13.47 1.94 20.42
CA TYR A 59 13.99 0.63 20.06
C TYR A 59 15.08 0.75 18.99
N GLU A 60 15.93 -0.26 18.91
CA GLU A 60 16.91 -0.44 17.85
C GLU A 60 17.05 -1.93 17.52
N PHE A 61 17.55 -2.25 16.33
CA PHE A 61 17.86 -3.63 15.96
C PHE A 61 19.35 -3.88 16.18
N GLU A 62 19.70 -4.77 17.11
CA GLU A 62 21.07 -5.10 17.48
C GLU A 62 21.31 -6.60 17.25
N GLY A 63 22.07 -6.93 16.20
CA GLY A 63 22.26 -8.31 15.76
C GLY A 63 20.94 -8.95 15.34
N ASP A 64 20.54 -10.02 16.03
CA ASP A 64 19.31 -10.77 15.77
C ASP A 64 18.21 -10.53 16.82
N TYR A 65 18.24 -9.36 17.46
CA TYR A 65 17.23 -8.89 18.41
C TYR A 65 16.74 -7.48 18.07
N LEU A 66 15.48 -7.21 18.39
CA LEU A 66 15.00 -5.85 18.66
C LEU A 66 15.28 -5.53 20.13
N ARG A 67 16.10 -4.53 20.38
CA ARG A 67 16.38 -3.98 21.72
C ARG A 67 15.41 -2.85 22.01
N TRP A 68 14.58 -3.03 23.02
CA TRP A 68 13.54 -2.10 23.46
C TRP A 68 13.95 -1.42 24.77
N ILE A 69 14.24 -0.12 24.69
CA ILE A 69 14.66 0.72 25.82
C ILE A 69 13.44 1.44 26.39
N LEU A 70 13.26 1.37 27.71
CA LEU A 70 12.10 1.96 28.38
C LEU A 70 12.30 3.44 28.68
N GLY A 71 11.17 4.15 28.82
CA GLY A 71 11.15 5.55 29.21
C GLY A 71 10.66 5.81 30.63
N VAL A 72 10.96 7.01 31.15
CA VAL A 72 10.58 7.43 32.51
C VAL A 72 9.09 7.74 32.59
N HIS A 73 8.40 7.14 33.57
CA HIS A 73 6.94 7.20 33.71
C HIS A 73 6.46 8.09 34.87
N ASN A 74 7.33 8.41 35.83
CA ASN A 74 6.98 9.21 37.00
C ASN A 74 8.01 10.31 37.26
N THR A 75 7.65 11.31 38.06
CA THR A 75 8.49 12.46 38.37
C THR A 75 9.21 12.36 39.72
N ALA A 76 8.79 11.43 40.59
CA ALA A 76 9.34 11.26 41.93
C ALA A 76 10.28 10.04 42.01
N PHE A 77 11.47 10.26 42.56
CA PHE A 77 12.43 9.20 42.86
C PHE A 77 12.02 8.46 44.14
N ASP A 78 12.03 7.13 44.11
CA ASP A 78 11.72 6.28 45.27
C ASP A 78 12.88 5.31 45.55
N LYS A 79 13.75 5.68 46.50
CA LYS A 79 14.96 4.91 46.85
C LYS A 79 14.64 3.50 47.36
N ASP A 80 13.52 3.35 48.06
CA ASP A 80 13.12 2.09 48.71
C ASP A 80 12.59 1.10 47.67
N LYS A 81 12.06 1.60 46.55
CA LYS A 81 11.61 0.77 45.41
C LYS A 81 12.64 0.56 44.31
N GLY A 82 13.77 1.28 44.35
CA GLY A 82 14.84 1.16 43.36
C GLY A 82 14.95 2.29 42.33
N GLY A 83 14.27 3.42 42.56
CA GLY A 83 14.40 4.65 41.78
C GLY A 83 13.13 5.09 41.07
N PHE A 84 13.30 5.73 39.90
CA PHE A 84 12.19 6.12 39.03
C PHE A 84 11.51 4.90 38.45
N GLN A 85 10.22 5.02 38.17
CA GLN A 85 9.46 4.05 37.41
C GLN A 85 9.74 4.23 35.92
N PHE A 86 10.25 3.18 35.30
CA PHE A 86 10.36 3.07 33.86
C PHE A 86 9.18 2.25 33.35
N ARG A 87 8.53 2.72 32.30
CA ARG A 87 7.42 2.02 31.65
C ARG A 87 7.45 2.28 30.16
N SER A 88 7.08 1.27 29.38
CA SER A 88 6.79 1.46 27.97
C SER A 88 5.78 0.40 27.53
N ARG A 89 5.09 0.69 26.43
CA ARG A 89 4.34 -0.29 25.64
C ARG A 89 4.80 -0.17 24.19
N ILE A 90 5.14 -1.28 23.56
CA ILE A 90 5.52 -1.38 22.16
C ILE A 90 4.49 -2.24 21.42
N ASP A 91 3.94 -1.72 20.33
CA ASP A 91 2.83 -2.27 19.58
C ASP A 91 3.31 -2.69 18.17
N TRP A 92 3.10 -3.95 17.78
CA TRP A 92 3.21 -4.41 16.40
C TRP A 92 1.83 -4.35 15.76
N ARG A 93 1.65 -3.44 14.79
CA ARG A 93 0.36 -3.15 14.15
C ARG A 93 0.29 -3.69 12.72
N GLU A 94 -0.93 -3.86 12.24
CA GLU A 94 -1.21 -4.05 10.82
C GLU A 94 -0.82 -2.79 10.02
N LYS A 95 -0.18 -3.00 8.85
CA LYS A 95 0.21 -1.92 7.94
C LYS A 95 -0.97 -1.30 7.21
N VAL A 96 -1.90 -2.15 6.77
CA VAL A 96 -3.12 -1.76 6.09
C VAL A 96 -4.28 -2.08 7.00
N LYS A 97 -5.12 -1.08 7.24
CA LYS A 97 -6.29 -1.19 8.11
C LYS A 97 -7.22 -2.28 7.60
N GLY A 98 -7.48 -3.29 8.43
CA GLY A 98 -8.38 -4.39 8.07
C GLY A 98 -7.65 -5.65 7.63
N GLU A 99 -6.34 -5.64 7.39
CA GLU A 99 -5.55 -6.81 6.97
C GLU A 99 -5.02 -7.67 8.12
N GLY A 100 -4.96 -7.10 9.32
CA GLY A 100 -4.42 -7.74 10.51
C GLY A 100 -2.90 -7.84 10.49
N PHE A 101 -2.26 -7.62 11.64
CA PHE A 101 -0.85 -7.89 11.85
C PHE A 101 -0.55 -9.39 11.67
N MET A 102 -1.44 -10.24 12.19
CA MET A 102 -1.40 -11.69 12.04
C MET A 102 -2.82 -12.26 11.96
N THR A 103 -3.02 -13.30 11.17
CA THR A 103 -4.28 -14.07 11.16
C THR A 103 -4.02 -15.47 11.72
N ILE A 104 -4.49 -15.74 12.93
CA ILE A 104 -4.35 -17.05 13.59
C ILE A 104 -5.42 -18.00 13.05
N THR A 105 -5.01 -19.18 12.61
CA THR A 105 -5.90 -20.17 11.97
C THR A 105 -5.91 -21.49 12.76
N PRO A 106 -6.88 -22.39 12.51
CA PRO A 106 -6.87 -23.73 13.10
C PRO A 106 -5.60 -24.54 12.81
N SER A 107 -4.95 -24.29 11.66
CA SER A 107 -3.71 -24.97 11.26
C SER A 107 -2.49 -24.49 12.06
N TYR A 108 -2.52 -23.26 12.57
CA TYR A 108 -1.44 -22.64 13.33
C TYR A 108 -1.99 -21.84 14.53
N PRO A 109 -2.63 -22.51 15.51
CA PRO A 109 -3.39 -21.84 16.57
C PRO A 109 -2.53 -21.33 17.73
N VAL A 110 -1.23 -21.64 17.76
CA VAL A 110 -0.34 -21.28 18.88
C VAL A 110 0.61 -20.18 18.47
N PHE A 111 0.56 -19.05 19.17
CA PHE A 111 1.54 -17.97 19.09
C PHE A 111 2.66 -18.20 20.10
N VAL A 112 3.91 -17.94 19.72
CA VAL A 112 5.08 -18.08 20.59
C VAL A 112 6.00 -16.88 20.43
N ALA A 113 6.42 -16.30 21.55
CA ALA A 113 7.40 -15.23 21.61
C ALA A 113 8.66 -15.70 22.34
N LYS A 114 9.83 -15.36 21.78
CA LYS A 114 11.13 -15.46 22.48
C LYS A 114 11.63 -14.07 22.83
N LEU A 115 11.89 -13.87 24.11
CA LEU A 115 12.15 -12.57 24.70
C LEU A 115 13.28 -12.69 25.71
N SER A 116 14.05 -11.62 25.92
CA SER A 116 14.87 -11.53 27.13
C SER A 116 14.02 -11.11 28.31
N ILE A 117 14.52 -11.37 29.52
CA ILE A 117 14.02 -10.69 30.69
C ILE A 117 14.50 -9.22 30.70
N PRO A 118 13.90 -8.36 31.54
CA PRO A 118 14.35 -7.00 31.75
C PRO A 118 15.78 -6.91 32.26
N ARG A 119 16.56 -5.99 31.68
CA ARG A 119 17.96 -5.74 32.03
C ARG A 119 18.08 -4.46 32.83
N GLN A 120 19.12 -4.38 33.66
CA GLN A 120 19.49 -3.17 34.42
C GLN A 120 18.36 -2.68 35.35
N SER A 121 17.45 -3.59 35.72
CA SER A 121 16.43 -3.33 36.73
C SER A 121 17.10 -3.18 38.09
N GLN A 122 16.69 -2.16 38.85
CA GLN A 122 17.14 -1.92 40.21
C GLN A 122 16.00 -2.09 41.23
N VAL A 123 14.92 -2.77 40.83
CA VAL A 123 13.75 -3.03 41.67
C VAL A 123 14.16 -3.78 42.94
N LYS A 124 13.71 -3.27 44.09
CA LYS A 124 14.01 -3.86 45.41
C LYS A 124 12.85 -4.62 46.04
N THR A 125 11.63 -4.38 45.57
CA THR A 125 10.40 -4.90 46.18
C THR A 125 9.63 -5.77 45.19
N PRO A 126 9.15 -6.97 45.60
CA PRO A 126 8.29 -7.79 44.76
C PRO A 126 7.01 -7.04 44.32
N GLY A 127 6.65 -7.12 43.04
CA GLY A 127 5.43 -6.52 42.47
C GLY A 127 5.61 -5.13 41.84
N ASP A 128 6.80 -4.51 41.97
CA ASP A 128 7.12 -3.22 41.32
C ASP A 128 7.71 -3.37 39.90
N SER A 129 7.65 -4.59 39.33
CA SER A 129 7.96 -4.87 37.92
C SER A 129 6.99 -5.90 37.35
N ASN A 130 6.48 -5.64 36.15
CA ASN A 130 5.53 -6.52 35.44
C ASN A 130 5.80 -6.43 33.94
N PHE A 131 5.61 -7.55 33.24
CA PHE A 131 5.54 -7.65 31.79
C PHE A 131 4.16 -8.18 31.41
N TRP A 132 3.67 -7.89 30.21
CA TRP A 132 2.42 -8.48 29.72
C TRP A 132 2.36 -8.44 28.20
N ILE A 133 1.55 -9.34 27.64
CA ILE A 133 1.26 -9.42 26.21
C ILE A 133 -0.24 -9.19 26.02
N GLU A 134 -0.59 -8.26 25.14
CA GLU A 134 -1.97 -7.94 24.78
C GLU A 134 -2.18 -8.21 23.30
N PHE A 135 -3.34 -8.75 22.98
CA PHE A 135 -3.76 -8.96 21.60
C PHE A 135 -5.03 -8.17 21.39
N PHE A 136 -5.01 -7.35 20.35
CA PHE A 136 -6.17 -6.65 19.85
C PHE A 136 -6.56 -7.29 18.53
N TRP A 137 -7.86 -7.38 18.28
CA TRP A 137 -8.38 -8.09 17.13
C TRP A 137 -9.43 -7.31 16.37
N HIS A 138 -9.68 -7.77 15.16
CA HIS A 138 -10.90 -7.50 14.44
C HIS A 138 -11.98 -8.40 15.05
N ASP A 139 -12.88 -7.79 15.81
CA ASP A 139 -13.94 -8.50 16.53
C ASP A 139 -14.88 -9.18 15.51
N PRO A 140 -14.88 -10.53 15.44
CA PRO A 140 -15.67 -11.26 14.46
C PRO A 140 -17.17 -11.22 14.75
N TYR A 141 -17.58 -10.72 15.92
CA TYR A 141 -18.99 -10.59 16.29
C TYR A 141 -19.57 -9.22 15.92
N THR A 142 -18.76 -8.16 15.99
CA THR A 142 -19.24 -6.77 15.78
C THR A 142 -18.63 -6.09 14.56
N GLY A 143 -17.58 -6.65 13.96
CA GLY A 143 -16.82 -6.04 12.86
C GLY A 143 -15.92 -4.88 13.29
N LYS A 144 -15.84 -4.58 14.60
CA LYS A 144 -15.01 -3.49 15.11
C LYS A 144 -13.54 -3.91 15.16
N GLN A 145 -12.67 -2.97 14.84
CA GLN A 145 -11.22 -3.12 14.91
C GLN A 145 -10.67 -2.61 16.26
N ASP A 146 -9.45 -3.04 16.61
CA ASP A 146 -8.72 -2.63 17.82
C ASP A 146 -9.52 -2.87 19.11
N VAL A 147 -10.35 -3.90 19.07
CA VAL A 147 -11.06 -4.38 20.25
C VAL A 147 -10.10 -5.24 21.05
N ASP A 148 -10.12 -5.10 22.37
CA ASP A 148 -9.40 -6.00 23.25
C ASP A 148 -9.88 -7.44 23.02
N LEU A 149 -8.97 -8.39 22.78
CA LEU A 149 -9.33 -9.80 22.70
C LEU A 149 -9.84 -10.25 24.08
N PRO A 150 -11.11 -10.66 24.22
CA PRO A 150 -11.69 -10.95 25.53
C PRO A 150 -11.07 -12.21 26.13
N ASN A 151 -10.62 -12.09 27.39
CA ASN A 151 -10.01 -13.19 28.15
C ASN A 151 -10.94 -13.68 29.28
N ASN A 152 -12.25 -13.78 29.01
CA ASN A 152 -13.27 -14.22 29.98
C ASN A 152 -13.07 -15.70 30.38
N GLY A 153 -12.19 -15.95 31.34
CA GLY A 153 -11.88 -17.29 31.89
C GLY A 153 -10.48 -17.83 31.56
N GLY A 154 -9.80 -17.33 30.52
CA GLY A 154 -8.42 -17.72 30.17
C GLY A 154 -7.34 -17.05 31.05
N GLY A 155 -7.76 -16.12 31.89
CA GLY A 155 -7.11 -15.66 33.12
C GLY A 155 -5.75 -14.99 33.04
N GLY A 156 -5.80 -13.66 33.12
CA GLY A 156 -4.79 -12.91 33.88
C GLY A 156 -4.84 -13.28 35.37
N PHE A 157 -3.71 -13.12 36.06
CA PHE A 157 -3.49 -13.48 37.47
C PHE A 157 -4.43 -12.75 38.47
N TRP A 158 -5.26 -11.80 38.00
CA TRP A 158 -6.13 -10.93 38.81
C TRP A 158 -7.54 -10.67 38.24
N GLY A 159 -8.02 -11.45 37.26
CA GLY A 159 -9.38 -11.27 36.75
C GLY A 159 -9.59 -10.04 35.85
N PHE A 160 -8.54 -9.55 35.18
CA PHE A 160 -8.70 -8.60 34.09
C PHE A 160 -9.31 -9.29 32.87
N THR A 161 -10.28 -8.65 32.25
CA THR A 161 -11.04 -9.18 31.11
C THR A 161 -10.32 -9.07 29.76
N LYS A 162 -9.10 -8.49 29.71
CA LYS A 162 -8.49 -7.95 28.47
C LYS A 162 -7.04 -8.38 28.11
N ALA A 163 -6.18 -8.77 29.06
CA ALA A 163 -4.73 -8.98 28.79
C ALA A 163 -4.17 -10.29 29.39
N LEU A 164 -3.15 -10.88 28.75
CA LEU A 164 -2.36 -11.98 29.33
C LEU A 164 -1.16 -11.38 30.08
N ASP A 165 -1.32 -11.27 31.39
CA ASP A 165 -0.31 -10.74 32.30
C ASP A 165 0.73 -11.83 32.63
N VAL A 166 1.78 -11.85 31.82
CA VAL A 166 2.88 -12.79 31.91
C VAL A 166 4.02 -12.11 32.64
N VAL A 167 4.40 -12.57 33.84
CA VAL A 167 5.47 -12.02 34.72
C VAL A 167 4.96 -11.14 35.88
N LYS A 168 3.64 -10.99 36.11
CA LYS A 168 3.15 -10.30 37.32
C LYS A 168 3.60 -10.97 38.61
N SER A 169 4.38 -10.23 39.39
CA SER A 169 5.09 -10.69 40.59
C SER A 169 6.32 -11.57 40.32
N HIS A 170 6.55 -12.06 39.09
CA HIS A 170 7.74 -12.80 38.62
C HIS A 170 8.93 -11.84 38.43
N CYS A 171 9.43 -11.32 39.54
CA CYS A 171 10.29 -10.13 39.49
C CYS A 171 11.68 -10.40 38.85
N PRO A 172 12.33 -9.39 38.24
CA PRO A 172 13.75 -9.37 37.87
C PRO A 172 14.71 -9.05 39.04
N TRP A 173 14.25 -9.19 40.30
CA TRP A 173 15.07 -9.08 41.52
C TRP A 173 16.01 -10.27 41.76
N ALA A 174 15.69 -11.43 41.18
CA ALA A 174 16.47 -12.63 41.39
C ALA A 174 17.75 -12.48 40.58
N LYS A 175 18.86 -12.29 41.28
CA LYS A 175 20.15 -12.54 40.66
C LYS A 175 20.36 -14.04 40.55
N ASP A 176 20.87 -14.51 39.43
CA ASP A 176 21.36 -15.89 39.37
C ASP A 176 22.62 -16.05 40.23
N GLU A 177 23.18 -17.26 40.28
CA GLU A 177 24.37 -17.58 41.07
C GLU A 177 25.60 -16.73 40.70
N LEU A 178 25.58 -16.07 39.54
CA LEU A 178 26.63 -15.18 39.04
C LEU A 178 26.31 -13.69 39.21
N GLY A 179 25.22 -13.33 39.90
CA GLY A 179 24.86 -11.94 40.13
C GLY A 179 24.11 -11.26 38.97
N ARG A 180 23.71 -12.01 37.94
CA ARG A 180 23.06 -11.48 36.71
C ARG A 180 21.55 -11.44 36.85
N ASP A 181 20.88 -10.53 36.14
CA ASP A 181 19.41 -10.48 36.12
C ASP A 181 18.83 -11.86 35.74
N SER A 182 17.83 -12.32 36.52
CA SER A 182 17.08 -13.55 36.29
C SER A 182 15.60 -13.37 36.63
N ILE A 183 14.76 -14.33 36.26
CA ILE A 183 13.31 -14.32 36.52
C ILE A 183 12.90 -15.51 37.40
N TYR A 184 12.05 -15.24 38.38
CA TYR A 184 11.38 -16.28 39.19
C TYR A 184 10.00 -16.60 38.62
N LEU A 185 9.69 -17.86 38.31
CA LEU A 185 8.38 -18.24 37.77
C LEU A 185 7.38 -18.64 38.87
N TYR A 186 6.24 -17.94 38.94
CA TYR A 186 5.08 -18.37 39.76
C TYR A 186 4.30 -19.49 39.06
N ASN A 187 3.57 -20.29 39.85
CA ASN A 187 2.87 -21.50 39.40
C ASN A 187 3.78 -22.51 38.68
N ARG A 188 5.03 -22.59 39.14
CA ARG A 188 6.03 -23.51 38.59
C ARG A 188 5.52 -24.95 38.59
N GLU A 189 5.86 -25.68 37.54
CA GLU A 189 5.64 -27.11 37.48
C GLU A 189 6.42 -27.78 38.63
N GLY A 190 5.82 -28.79 39.27
CA GLY A 190 6.34 -29.33 40.53
C GLY A 190 7.75 -29.93 40.41
N ASN A 191 8.12 -30.39 39.21
CA ASN A 191 9.38 -31.05 38.92
C ASN A 191 10.35 -30.17 38.11
N ASP A 192 9.88 -29.06 37.54
CA ASP A 192 10.67 -28.10 36.78
C ASP A 192 10.40 -26.64 37.22
N SER A 193 11.35 -26.10 38.01
CA SER A 193 11.29 -24.73 38.53
C SER A 193 11.46 -23.63 37.48
N THR A 194 11.81 -24.01 36.24
CA THR A 194 11.98 -23.11 35.10
C THR A 194 10.79 -23.12 34.15
N LEU A 195 9.74 -23.88 34.48
CA LEU A 195 8.57 -24.09 33.65
C LEU A 195 7.30 -23.65 34.39
N SER A 196 6.40 -22.97 33.69
CA SER A 196 5.06 -22.64 34.17
C SER A 196 4.04 -22.91 33.06
N ILE A 197 2.97 -23.64 33.38
CA ILE A 197 1.96 -24.08 32.42
C ILE A 197 0.58 -23.83 33.02
N ARG A 198 -0.32 -23.30 32.20
CA ARG A 198 -1.75 -23.24 32.52
C ARG A 198 -2.56 -24.09 31.56
N ILE A 199 -3.39 -24.95 32.13
CA ILE A 199 -4.40 -25.74 31.44
C ILE A 199 -5.80 -25.37 31.95
N ASN A 200 -6.82 -25.54 31.11
CA ASN A 200 -8.22 -25.48 31.53
C ASN A 200 -8.56 -26.71 32.39
N LYS A 201 -8.69 -26.53 33.70
CA LYS A 201 -8.85 -27.66 34.64
C LYS A 201 -10.29 -28.21 34.70
N ASP A 202 -11.28 -27.33 34.54
CA ASP A 202 -12.71 -27.67 34.66
C ASP A 202 -13.46 -27.30 33.37
N VAL A 203 -14.53 -28.02 33.05
CA VAL A 203 -15.52 -27.57 32.06
C VAL A 203 -16.54 -26.71 32.78
N ASN A 204 -16.52 -25.41 32.53
CA ASN A 204 -17.53 -24.48 33.03
C ASN A 204 -17.96 -23.50 31.94
N GLU A 205 -18.90 -22.62 32.29
CA GLU A 205 -19.44 -21.61 31.36
C GLU A 205 -18.41 -20.56 30.90
N PHE A 206 -17.13 -20.68 31.23
CA PHE A 206 -16.07 -19.74 30.84
C PHE A 206 -14.90 -20.41 30.11
N THR A 207 -14.92 -21.74 29.90
CA THR A 207 -13.84 -22.49 29.24
C THR A 207 -14.26 -22.97 27.85
N ALA A 208 -13.35 -22.91 26.87
CA ALA A 208 -13.57 -23.49 25.53
C ALA A 208 -13.62 -25.03 25.61
N GLN A 209 -12.53 -25.67 26.04
CA GLN A 209 -12.48 -27.11 26.24
C GLN A 209 -11.59 -27.49 27.44
N GLN A 210 -11.94 -28.59 28.12
CA GLN A 210 -11.13 -29.14 29.22
C GLN A 210 -9.77 -29.59 28.72
N ASN A 211 -8.74 -29.40 29.54
CA ASN A 211 -7.35 -29.76 29.29
C ASN A 211 -6.65 -29.01 28.15
N ASP A 212 -7.32 -28.06 27.50
CA ASP A 212 -6.62 -27.14 26.59
C ASP A 212 -5.55 -26.38 27.37
N THR A 213 -4.31 -26.47 26.90
CA THR A 213 -3.24 -25.59 27.36
C THR A 213 -3.60 -24.18 26.92
N VAL A 214 -3.70 -23.27 27.87
CA VAL A 214 -3.95 -21.85 27.62
C VAL A 214 -2.64 -21.16 27.29
N TRP A 215 -1.62 -21.39 28.12
CA TRP A 215 -0.28 -20.87 27.90
C TRP A 215 0.79 -21.77 28.49
N TYR A 216 1.99 -21.62 27.94
CA TYR A 216 3.22 -22.31 28.36
C TYR A 216 4.35 -21.28 28.44
N MET A 217 5.12 -21.32 29.51
CA MET A 217 6.26 -20.43 29.72
C MET A 217 7.49 -21.19 30.20
N LYS A 218 8.63 -20.93 29.56
CA LYS A 218 9.90 -21.57 29.91
C LYS A 218 10.99 -20.52 30.05
N ARG A 219 11.69 -20.53 31.19
CA ARG A 219 12.97 -19.83 31.36
C ARG A 219 14.07 -20.70 30.75
N LEU A 220 14.84 -20.14 29.83
CA LEU A 220 15.92 -20.85 29.15
C LEU A 220 17.16 -20.96 30.06
N PRO A 221 17.96 -22.04 29.96
CA PRO A 221 19.23 -22.15 30.68
C PRO A 221 20.20 -21.04 30.28
N VAL A 222 20.92 -20.47 31.25
CA VAL A 222 21.95 -19.44 31.02
C VAL A 222 23.33 -20.07 31.24
N THR A 223 24.23 -19.97 30.27
CA THR A 223 25.64 -20.41 30.41
C THR A 223 26.51 -19.32 31.05
N GLU A 224 27.73 -19.65 31.51
CA GLU A 224 28.68 -18.65 32.06
C GLU A 224 29.00 -17.53 31.06
N SER A 225 29.00 -17.83 29.76
CA SER A 225 29.30 -16.87 28.67
C SER A 225 28.11 -16.01 28.23
N GLN A 226 26.90 -16.27 28.74
CA GLN A 226 25.71 -15.55 28.34
C GLN A 226 25.38 -14.45 29.34
N ASP A 227 25.38 -13.21 28.87
CA ASP A 227 25.06 -12.09 29.74
C ASP A 227 23.57 -11.96 30.02
N LYS A 228 22.68 -12.58 29.24
CA LYS A 228 21.21 -12.39 29.31
C LYS A 228 20.44 -13.70 29.53
N CYS A 229 19.38 -13.62 30.34
CA CYS A 229 18.40 -14.68 30.53
C CYS A 229 17.22 -14.49 29.56
N GLU A 230 16.80 -15.58 28.92
CA GLU A 230 15.72 -15.58 27.93
C GLU A 230 14.52 -16.39 28.42
N ILE A 231 13.34 -16.02 27.93
CA ILE A 231 12.09 -16.71 28.18
C ILE A 231 11.37 -16.99 26.86
N ILE A 232 10.66 -18.11 26.86
CA ILE A 232 9.67 -18.43 25.84
C ILE A 232 8.28 -18.27 26.46
N VAL A 233 7.38 -17.60 25.75
CA VAL A 233 5.97 -17.47 26.11
C VAL A 233 5.14 -17.96 24.93
N ALA A 234 4.37 -19.03 25.13
CA ALA A 234 3.45 -19.58 24.15
C ALA A 234 2.01 -19.41 24.60
N VAL A 235 1.14 -18.95 23.71
CA VAL A 235 -0.29 -18.69 23.92
C VAL A 235 -1.09 -19.48 22.89
N ASN A 236 -2.06 -20.25 23.35
CA ASN A 236 -2.89 -21.09 22.48
C ASN A 236 -4.25 -20.43 22.23
N PHE A 237 -4.46 -19.94 21.02
CA PHE A 237 -5.71 -19.29 20.62
C PHE A 237 -6.87 -20.28 20.47
N ALA A 238 -6.59 -21.59 20.35
CA ALA A 238 -7.65 -22.60 20.41
C ALA A 238 -8.34 -22.66 21.78
N SER A 239 -7.72 -22.13 22.85
CA SER A 239 -8.34 -22.05 24.18
C SER A 239 -9.38 -20.94 24.32
N ILE A 240 -9.53 -20.07 23.31
CA ILE A 240 -10.49 -18.97 23.30
C ILE A 240 -11.88 -19.50 23.02
N ARG A 241 -12.82 -19.14 23.91
CA ARG A 241 -14.20 -19.59 23.83
C ARG A 241 -15.00 -18.81 22.79
N ASP A 242 -15.81 -19.52 22.00
CA ASP A 242 -16.87 -18.95 21.18
C ASP A 242 -18.07 -18.61 22.06
N SER A 243 -18.38 -17.31 22.18
CA SER A 243 -19.52 -16.81 22.96
C SER A 243 -20.78 -16.58 22.11
N SER A 244 -20.77 -16.93 20.82
CA SER A 244 -21.93 -16.79 19.94
C SER A 244 -23.00 -17.85 20.19
N GLN A 245 -24.22 -17.55 19.75
CA GLN A 245 -25.32 -18.53 19.69
C GLN A 245 -25.08 -19.63 18.63
N LEU A 246 -24.07 -19.48 17.77
CA LEU A 246 -23.70 -20.41 16.71
C LEU A 246 -22.45 -21.25 17.08
N ALA A 247 -22.06 -21.26 18.35
CA ALA A 247 -20.88 -21.99 18.81
C ALA A 247 -20.95 -23.48 18.46
N LEU A 248 -19.84 -24.02 17.94
CA LEU A 248 -19.69 -25.46 17.70
C LEU A 248 -19.58 -26.22 19.02
N ALA A 249 -19.74 -27.56 18.97
CA ALA A 249 -19.65 -28.42 20.16
C ALA A 249 -18.30 -28.34 20.89
N SER A 250 -17.22 -27.95 20.20
CA SER A 250 -15.90 -27.71 20.80
C SER A 250 -15.85 -26.42 21.63
N HIS A 251 -16.81 -25.51 21.45
CA HIS A 251 -16.83 -24.15 22.00
C HIS A 251 -15.56 -23.33 21.73
N ARG A 252 -14.69 -23.75 20.81
CA ARG A 252 -13.50 -23.01 20.42
C ARG A 252 -13.86 -22.04 19.31
N LEU A 253 -13.52 -20.77 19.48
CA LEU A 253 -13.83 -19.74 18.49
C LEU A 253 -13.10 -19.98 17.16
N ILE A 254 -11.84 -20.41 17.25
CA ILE A 254 -10.99 -20.58 16.07
C ILE A 254 -11.49 -21.65 15.11
N ASP A 255 -12.26 -22.63 15.60
CA ASP A 255 -12.86 -23.69 14.77
C ASP A 255 -13.95 -23.16 13.83
N ARG A 256 -14.51 -21.98 14.11
CA ARG A 256 -15.55 -21.33 13.29
C ARG A 256 -14.98 -20.23 12.39
N VAL A 257 -14.07 -19.41 12.92
CA VAL A 257 -13.51 -18.25 12.21
C VAL A 257 -12.01 -18.09 12.51
N PRO A 258 -11.18 -17.74 11.50
CA PRO A 258 -9.82 -17.26 11.76
C PRO A 258 -9.83 -16.05 12.68
N ILE A 259 -8.84 -15.95 13.56
CA ILE A 259 -8.70 -14.86 14.53
C ILE A 259 -7.70 -13.84 13.96
N LYS A 260 -8.22 -12.68 13.57
CA LYS A 260 -7.42 -11.63 12.93
C LYS A 260 -6.95 -10.60 13.95
N ILE A 261 -5.65 -10.59 14.24
CA ILE A 261 -5.01 -9.70 15.21
C ILE A 261 -4.76 -8.35 14.55
N SER A 262 -5.34 -7.27 15.07
CA SER A 262 -5.08 -5.90 14.57
C SER A 262 -3.73 -5.40 15.06
N HIS A 263 -3.42 -5.60 16.34
CA HIS A 263 -2.09 -5.38 16.88
C HIS A 263 -1.75 -6.27 18.08
N CYS A 264 -0.46 -6.59 18.21
CA CYS A 264 0.12 -7.29 19.37
C CYS A 264 0.92 -6.27 20.18
N SER A 265 0.63 -6.13 21.47
CA SER A 265 1.33 -5.19 22.35
C SER A 265 2.15 -5.94 23.39
N LEU A 266 3.39 -5.49 23.58
CA LEU A 266 4.21 -5.86 24.73
C LEU A 266 4.32 -4.66 25.67
N GLY A 267 3.93 -4.85 26.91
CA GLY A 267 4.01 -3.83 27.95
C GLY A 267 5.00 -4.23 29.05
N PHE A 268 5.77 -3.25 29.55
CA PHE A 268 6.73 -3.51 30.60
C PHE A 268 6.86 -2.35 31.59
N ILE A 269 7.03 -2.69 32.87
CA ILE A 269 7.25 -1.77 33.99
C ILE A 269 8.44 -2.26 34.83
N THR A 270 9.33 -1.34 35.22
CA THR A 270 10.46 -1.59 36.12
C THR A 270 10.87 -0.33 36.89
N ARG A 271 11.90 -0.44 37.71
CA ARG A 271 12.50 0.66 38.47
C ARG A 271 14.00 0.75 38.20
N ALA A 272 14.50 1.97 38.04
CA ALA A 272 15.94 2.26 38.00
C ALA A 272 16.22 3.73 38.34
N ASP A 273 17.45 4.02 38.71
CA ASP A 273 17.99 5.37 38.71
C ASP A 273 18.36 5.83 37.29
N THR A 274 18.23 7.13 37.02
CA THR A 274 18.72 7.80 35.80
C THR A 274 20.18 8.25 35.95
N MET A 275 20.76 8.16 37.14
CA MET A 275 22.16 8.47 37.42
C MET A 275 23.00 7.21 37.52
N TYR A 276 24.20 7.27 36.96
CA TYR A 276 25.29 6.34 37.20
C TYR A 276 26.13 6.89 38.35
N VAL A 277 26.37 6.06 39.37
CA VAL A 277 27.19 6.40 40.54
C VAL A 277 28.18 5.27 40.77
N GLU A 278 29.46 5.60 40.79
CA GLU A 278 30.55 4.70 41.14
C GLU A 278 31.12 5.12 42.49
N THR A 279 31.32 4.16 43.39
CA THR A 279 31.84 4.41 44.74
C THR A 279 33.13 3.65 44.99
N ASP A 280 34.00 4.21 45.82
CA ASP A 280 35.21 3.53 46.29
C ASP A 280 34.92 2.46 47.35
N GLU A 281 35.97 1.83 47.87
CA GLU A 281 35.90 0.80 48.92
C GLU A 281 35.29 1.32 50.24
N ASN A 282 35.24 2.65 50.45
CA ASN A 282 34.66 3.30 51.62
C ASN A 282 33.21 3.74 51.39
N GLY A 283 32.69 3.60 50.16
CA GLY A 283 31.36 4.07 49.75
C GLY A 283 31.32 5.54 49.33
N ASP A 284 32.47 6.21 49.18
CA ASP A 284 32.55 7.58 48.71
C ASP A 284 32.38 7.63 47.19
N THR A 285 31.61 8.59 46.68
CA THR A 285 31.34 8.73 45.24
C THR A 285 32.60 9.18 44.49
N ILE A 286 33.07 8.36 43.55
CA ILE A 286 34.19 8.65 42.65
C ILE A 286 33.68 9.32 41.37
N VAL A 287 32.58 8.81 40.80
CA VAL A 287 31.99 9.29 39.55
C VAL A 287 30.48 9.37 39.71
N ALA A 288 29.91 10.50 39.31
CA ALA A 288 28.46 10.66 39.17
C ALA A 288 28.15 11.33 37.83
N ARG A 289 27.33 10.67 37.00
CA ARG A 289 26.88 11.22 35.72
C ARG A 289 25.47 10.73 35.39
N ALA A 290 24.79 11.40 34.47
CA ALA A 290 23.61 10.81 33.86
C ALA A 290 23.99 9.49 33.18
N LYS A 291 23.12 8.48 33.28
CA LYS A 291 23.26 7.25 32.52
C LYS A 291 23.20 7.55 31.02
N THR A 292 23.87 6.75 30.21
CA THR A 292 23.61 6.73 28.77
C THR A 292 22.33 5.94 28.50
N ARG A 293 21.85 5.99 27.27
CA ARG A 293 20.59 5.34 26.89
C ARG A 293 20.69 3.81 27.01
N GLU A 294 21.87 3.27 26.77
CA GLU A 294 22.20 1.85 26.82
C GLU A 294 22.33 1.31 28.26
N GLU A 295 22.41 2.22 29.25
CA GLU A 295 22.48 1.94 30.68
C GLU A 295 21.11 2.01 31.38
N LEU A 296 20.06 2.37 30.62
CA LEU A 296 18.68 2.37 31.08
C LEU A 296 18.01 1.01 30.89
N PRO A 297 17.01 0.68 31.70
CA PRO A 297 16.33 -0.60 31.59
C PRO A 297 15.81 -0.88 30.17
N TYR A 298 16.12 -2.07 29.68
CA TYR A 298 15.73 -2.52 28.35
C TYR A 298 15.30 -3.99 28.36
N LEU A 299 14.63 -4.40 27.30
CA LEU A 299 14.23 -5.78 27.02
C LEU A 299 14.53 -6.10 25.55
N ASN A 300 14.89 -7.33 25.24
CA ASN A 300 15.13 -7.76 23.87
C ASN A 300 13.98 -8.65 23.39
N VAL A 301 13.51 -8.42 22.17
CA VAL A 301 12.57 -9.27 21.45
C VAL A 301 13.34 -9.99 20.36
N LYS A 302 13.33 -11.32 20.38
CA LYS A 302 14.04 -12.12 19.38
C LYS A 302 13.15 -12.39 18.17
N TRP A 303 12.02 -13.06 18.42
CA TRP A 303 11.09 -13.45 17.38
C TRP A 303 9.68 -13.72 17.91
N PHE A 304 8.70 -13.66 17.01
CA PHE A 304 7.36 -14.22 17.18
C PHE A 304 7.11 -15.29 16.12
N LYS A 305 6.56 -16.43 16.52
CA LYS A 305 6.30 -17.55 15.62
C LYS A 305 4.91 -18.13 15.88
N THR A 306 4.33 -18.79 14.88
CA THR A 306 3.16 -19.64 15.09
C THR A 306 3.49 -21.12 14.91
N TYR A 307 2.72 -21.98 15.58
CA TYR A 307 2.90 -23.42 15.57
C TYR A 307 1.55 -24.13 15.45
N ALA A 308 1.58 -25.31 14.83
CA ALA A 308 0.40 -26.13 14.59
C ALA A 308 -0.24 -26.69 15.88
N SER A 309 0.51 -26.75 16.97
CA SER A 309 0.00 -27.11 18.29
C SER A 309 0.98 -26.72 19.39
N MET A 310 0.51 -26.76 20.64
CA MET A 310 1.37 -26.54 21.81
C MET A 310 2.44 -27.64 21.92
N ASP A 311 2.09 -28.88 21.56
CA ASP A 311 3.04 -30.00 21.54
C ASP A 311 4.15 -29.78 20.50
N ALA A 312 3.79 -29.31 19.29
CA ALA A 312 4.77 -28.96 18.26
C ALA A 312 5.70 -27.83 18.71
N ALA A 313 5.15 -26.80 19.35
CA ALA A 313 5.95 -25.72 19.94
C ALA A 313 6.90 -26.26 21.02
N VAL A 314 6.42 -27.03 21.98
CA VAL A 314 7.26 -27.55 23.07
C VAL A 314 8.37 -28.47 22.55
N LYS A 315 8.06 -29.33 21.58
CA LYS A 315 9.05 -30.24 20.98
C LYS A 315 10.12 -29.53 20.15
N SER A 316 9.82 -28.36 19.58
CA SER A 316 10.81 -27.58 18.81
C SER A 316 11.78 -26.79 19.70
N LEU A 317 11.40 -26.53 20.95
CA LEU A 317 12.18 -25.72 21.91
C LEU A 317 13.20 -26.59 22.66
N THR A 318 14.25 -27.01 21.97
CA THR A 318 15.37 -27.78 22.56
C THR A 318 16.70 -27.04 22.43
N ALA A 319 17.71 -27.45 23.21
CA ALA A 319 19.05 -26.88 23.10
C ALA A 319 19.67 -27.13 21.72
N GLU A 320 19.42 -28.30 21.12
CA GLU A 320 19.90 -28.66 19.78
C GLU A 320 19.31 -27.76 18.69
N ASN A 321 18.08 -27.30 18.86
CA ASN A 321 17.42 -26.35 17.95
C ASN A 321 17.55 -24.89 18.41
N ASN A 322 18.54 -24.60 19.27
CA ASN A 322 18.80 -23.29 19.85
C ASN A 322 17.53 -22.61 20.41
N TRP A 323 16.70 -23.40 21.08
CA TRP A 323 15.44 -22.98 21.69
C TRP A 323 14.49 -22.27 20.73
N GLY A 324 14.37 -22.78 19.51
CA GLY A 324 13.45 -22.28 18.48
C GLY A 324 14.03 -21.20 17.57
N ASP A 325 15.30 -20.82 17.73
CA ASP A 325 15.98 -19.93 16.79
C ASP A 325 16.18 -20.62 15.43
N GLY A 326 16.35 -21.95 15.41
CA GLY A 326 16.68 -22.70 14.21
C GLY A 326 18.15 -22.51 13.78
N PRO A 327 18.57 -23.13 12.65
CA PRO A 327 19.84 -22.78 12.02
C PRO A 327 19.83 -21.31 11.56
N LEU A 328 21.00 -20.66 11.52
CA LEU A 328 21.12 -19.31 10.99
C LEU A 328 20.87 -19.35 9.47
N GLU A 329 19.62 -19.14 9.06
CA GLU A 329 19.24 -19.09 7.65
C GLU A 329 19.37 -17.67 7.08
N ASN A 330 19.73 -17.58 5.81
CA ASN A 330 19.76 -16.32 5.09
C ASN A 330 18.33 -15.74 5.02
N PRO A 331 18.09 -14.48 5.42
CA PRO A 331 16.74 -13.89 5.38
C PRO A 331 16.13 -13.86 3.98
N GLN A 332 16.95 -13.86 2.91
CA GLN A 332 16.47 -13.92 1.53
C GLN A 332 15.90 -15.29 1.15
N LYS A 333 16.20 -16.34 1.91
CA LYS A 333 15.61 -17.67 1.69
C LYS A 333 14.09 -17.66 1.93
N ASP A 334 13.63 -16.94 2.95
CA ASP A 334 12.20 -16.77 3.24
C ASP A 334 11.51 -15.93 2.16
N VAL A 335 12.18 -14.87 1.68
CA VAL A 335 11.67 -14.04 0.59
C VAL A 335 11.55 -14.86 -0.69
N LEU A 336 12.57 -15.68 -1.00
CA LEU A 336 12.53 -16.60 -2.12
C LEU A 336 11.42 -17.64 -1.98
N ASN A 337 11.19 -18.18 -0.78
CA ASN A 337 10.07 -19.12 -0.53
C ASN A 337 8.72 -18.49 -0.89
N THR A 338 8.51 -17.22 -0.53
CA THR A 338 7.30 -16.47 -0.89
C THR A 338 7.20 -16.26 -2.40
N ALA A 339 8.28 -15.84 -3.07
CA ALA A 339 8.29 -15.65 -4.52
C ALA A 339 8.01 -16.96 -5.27
N LEU A 340 8.65 -18.05 -4.84
CA LEU A 340 8.43 -19.39 -5.35
C LEU A 340 6.98 -19.85 -5.19
N TYR A 341 6.35 -19.55 -4.05
CA TYR A 341 4.97 -19.91 -3.78
C TYR A 341 3.98 -19.13 -4.64
N GLU A 342 4.17 -17.82 -4.80
CA GLU A 342 3.33 -17.03 -5.70
C GLU A 342 3.50 -17.49 -7.15
N ALA A 343 4.73 -17.80 -7.59
CA ALA A 343 4.99 -18.42 -8.89
C ALA A 343 4.27 -19.77 -9.05
N GLU A 344 4.27 -20.63 -8.02
CA GLU A 344 3.51 -21.90 -8.05
C GLU A 344 2.02 -21.68 -8.26
N LYS A 345 1.42 -20.69 -7.58
CA LYS A 345 0.00 -20.36 -7.77
C LYS A 345 -0.27 -19.92 -9.20
N VAL A 346 0.61 -19.10 -9.78
CA VAL A 346 0.50 -18.70 -11.18
C VAL A 346 0.59 -19.94 -12.06
N ILE A 347 1.66 -20.72 -11.94
CA ILE A 347 1.88 -21.92 -12.77
C ILE A 347 0.67 -22.85 -12.71
N LYS A 348 0.19 -23.19 -11.52
CA LYS A 348 -0.97 -24.07 -11.34
C LYS A 348 -2.26 -23.46 -11.90
N GLY A 349 -2.50 -22.18 -11.66
CA GLY A 349 -3.70 -21.49 -12.14
C GLY A 349 -3.78 -21.36 -13.66
N PHE A 350 -2.67 -21.57 -14.38
CA PHE A 350 -2.58 -21.53 -15.85
C PHE A 350 -2.16 -22.89 -16.42
N GLU A 351 -2.39 -23.99 -15.69
CA GLU A 351 -1.99 -25.34 -16.12
C GLU A 351 -2.61 -25.78 -17.45
N ASN A 352 -3.80 -25.25 -17.75
CA ASN A 352 -4.56 -25.53 -18.97
C ASN A 352 -4.43 -24.43 -20.04
N TYR A 353 -3.58 -23.42 -19.81
CA TYR A 353 -3.37 -22.36 -20.78
C TYR A 353 -2.82 -22.92 -22.10
N ALA A 354 -3.37 -22.47 -23.23
CA ALA A 354 -2.92 -22.84 -24.56
C ALA A 354 -3.07 -21.65 -25.52
N GLY A 355 -2.02 -20.86 -25.68
CA GLY A 355 -2.09 -19.64 -26.50
C GLY A 355 -0.74 -18.96 -26.71
N ASP A 356 -0.78 -17.69 -27.08
CA ASP A 356 0.41 -16.91 -27.47
C ASP A 356 1.45 -16.73 -26.34
N ALA A 357 1.05 -17.02 -25.10
CA ALA A 357 1.93 -16.94 -23.93
C ALA A 357 2.66 -18.26 -23.61
N ASP A 358 2.50 -19.33 -24.41
CA ASP A 358 3.07 -20.66 -24.15
C ASP A 358 4.59 -20.62 -23.89
N ALA A 359 5.31 -19.79 -24.64
CA ALA A 359 6.75 -19.60 -24.48
C ALA A 359 7.09 -18.94 -23.13
N ALA A 360 6.37 -17.88 -22.76
CA ALA A 360 6.56 -17.18 -21.49
C ALA A 360 6.15 -18.06 -20.29
N TYR A 361 5.08 -18.84 -20.44
CA TYR A 361 4.64 -19.82 -19.45
C TYR A 361 5.67 -20.94 -19.24
N ALA A 362 6.26 -21.46 -20.32
CA ALA A 362 7.35 -22.43 -20.24
C ALA A 362 8.60 -21.82 -19.58
N ALA A 363 8.94 -20.57 -19.89
CA ALA A 363 10.05 -19.85 -19.27
C ALA A 363 9.83 -19.67 -17.76
N LEU A 364 8.63 -19.28 -17.32
CA LEU A 364 8.27 -19.17 -15.91
C LEU A 364 8.49 -20.49 -15.15
N LYS A 365 8.07 -21.62 -15.71
CA LYS A 365 8.29 -22.94 -15.10
C LYS A 365 9.79 -23.29 -14.95
N ASN A 366 10.60 -22.94 -15.95
CA ASN A 366 12.04 -23.19 -15.89
C ASN A 366 12.71 -22.31 -14.82
N VAL A 367 12.40 -21.01 -14.81
CA VAL A 367 12.92 -20.06 -13.81
C VAL A 367 12.49 -20.47 -12.39
N HIS A 368 11.26 -20.93 -12.22
CA HIS A 368 10.77 -21.47 -10.96
C HIS A 368 11.58 -22.68 -10.50
N ALA A 369 11.83 -23.64 -11.39
CA ALA A 369 12.62 -24.83 -11.06
C ALA A 369 14.08 -24.47 -10.69
N ASP A 370 14.70 -23.55 -11.43
CA ASP A 370 16.07 -23.09 -11.14
C ASP A 370 16.15 -22.40 -9.77
N ALA A 371 15.14 -21.59 -9.44
CA ALA A 371 15.06 -20.93 -8.16
C ALA A 371 14.75 -21.89 -6.99
N ASP A 372 13.97 -22.96 -7.22
CA ASP A 372 13.74 -24.02 -6.23
C ASP A 372 15.05 -24.78 -5.90
N VAL A 373 15.94 -24.94 -6.89
CA VAL A 373 17.30 -25.47 -6.64
C VAL A 373 18.09 -24.54 -5.72
N VAL A 374 18.03 -23.22 -5.93
CA VAL A 374 18.68 -22.24 -5.04
C VAL A 374 18.10 -22.29 -3.63
N TYR A 375 16.77 -22.39 -3.49
CA TYR A 375 16.09 -22.48 -2.19
C TYR A 375 16.54 -23.70 -1.37
N ASN A 376 16.72 -24.84 -2.03
CA ASN A 376 17.13 -26.09 -1.39
C ASN A 376 18.66 -26.25 -1.23
N LYS A 377 19.47 -25.32 -1.76
CA LYS A 377 20.92 -25.37 -1.68
C LYS A 377 21.40 -25.00 -0.26
N SER A 378 22.14 -25.91 0.38
CA SER A 378 22.58 -25.76 1.77
C SER A 378 23.57 -24.60 2.02
N ASP A 379 24.26 -24.15 0.97
CA ASP A 379 25.30 -23.12 0.99
C ASP A 379 24.99 -21.94 0.03
N ALA A 380 23.72 -21.71 -0.30
CA ALA A 380 23.32 -20.59 -1.14
C ALA A 380 23.68 -19.23 -0.51
N THR A 381 24.25 -18.33 -1.32
CA THR A 381 24.60 -16.96 -0.89
C THR A 381 23.41 -16.01 -0.98
N THR A 382 23.52 -14.84 -0.34
CA THR A 382 22.50 -13.77 -0.42
C THR A 382 22.24 -13.34 -1.86
N GLU A 383 23.29 -13.22 -2.67
CA GLU A 383 23.22 -12.81 -4.07
C GLU A 383 22.50 -13.87 -4.93
N GLU A 384 22.71 -15.16 -4.64
CA GLU A 384 21.98 -16.25 -5.33
C GLU A 384 20.48 -16.17 -5.03
N TYR A 385 20.09 -15.93 -3.77
CA TYR A 385 18.68 -15.75 -3.41
C TYR A 385 18.07 -14.51 -4.09
N LEU A 386 18.75 -13.36 -4.05
CA LEU A 386 18.26 -12.12 -4.65
C LEU A 386 18.07 -12.26 -6.17
N SER A 387 19.03 -12.87 -6.86
CA SER A 387 18.91 -13.12 -8.30
C SER A 387 17.76 -14.06 -8.64
N ALA A 388 17.57 -15.13 -7.84
CA ALA A 388 16.43 -16.04 -8.02
C ALA A 388 15.07 -15.32 -7.82
N ILE A 389 14.96 -14.45 -6.82
CA ILE A 389 13.76 -13.63 -6.57
C ILE A 389 13.48 -12.70 -7.76
N GLU A 390 14.50 -11.97 -8.23
CA GLU A 390 14.36 -11.04 -9.37
C GLU A 390 13.92 -11.77 -10.64
N ASN A 391 14.56 -12.90 -10.95
CA ASN A 391 14.25 -13.70 -12.13
C ASN A 391 12.80 -14.23 -12.09
N ILE A 392 12.35 -14.76 -10.94
CA ILE A 392 10.96 -15.22 -10.78
C ILE A 392 9.98 -14.08 -11.04
N ASN A 393 10.19 -12.93 -10.40
CA ASN A 393 9.28 -11.79 -10.52
C ASN A 393 9.23 -11.24 -11.95
N ALA A 394 10.37 -11.19 -12.64
CA ALA A 394 10.45 -10.81 -14.04
C ALA A 394 9.69 -11.79 -14.94
N ALA A 395 9.86 -13.10 -14.72
CA ALA A 395 9.16 -14.13 -15.50
C ALA A 395 7.63 -14.12 -15.27
N ILE A 396 7.18 -13.85 -14.04
CA ILE A 396 5.74 -13.64 -13.75
C ILE A 396 5.22 -12.41 -14.50
N ALA A 397 5.95 -11.30 -14.46
CA ALA A 397 5.53 -10.06 -15.10
C ALA A 397 5.48 -10.18 -16.63
N GLU A 398 6.47 -10.85 -17.22
CA GLU A 398 6.47 -11.16 -18.64
C GLU A 398 5.27 -12.03 -19.01
N PHE A 399 5.01 -13.11 -18.27
CA PHE A 399 3.86 -13.99 -18.53
C PHE A 399 2.53 -13.23 -18.43
N TYR A 400 2.30 -12.44 -17.38
CA TYR A 400 1.07 -11.67 -17.22
C TYR A 400 0.85 -10.64 -18.32
N SER A 401 1.91 -10.09 -18.91
CA SER A 401 1.79 -9.11 -20.00
C SER A 401 1.08 -9.67 -21.24
N TYR A 402 1.17 -10.98 -21.49
CA TYR A 402 0.50 -11.65 -22.60
C TYR A 402 -0.96 -12.03 -22.33
N VAL A 403 -1.33 -12.24 -21.05
CA VAL A 403 -2.67 -12.72 -20.68
C VAL A 403 -3.58 -11.61 -20.18
N ASN A 404 -3.13 -10.35 -20.14
CA ASN A 404 -4.00 -9.22 -19.86
C ASN A 404 -5.06 -9.05 -20.96
N PRO A 405 -6.25 -8.49 -20.65
CA PRO A 405 -7.18 -8.04 -21.68
C PRO A 405 -6.51 -7.09 -22.67
N SER A 406 -6.93 -7.15 -23.93
CA SER A 406 -6.50 -6.18 -24.95
C SER A 406 -6.82 -4.75 -24.51
N GLU A 407 -5.91 -3.82 -24.75
CA GLU A 407 -6.12 -2.38 -24.47
C GLU A 407 -7.31 -1.77 -25.24
N ASN A 408 -7.76 -2.43 -26.31
CA ASN A 408 -8.93 -2.01 -27.09
C ASN A 408 -10.26 -2.36 -26.39
N LEU A 409 -10.26 -3.28 -25.42
CA LEU A 409 -11.45 -3.67 -24.67
C LEU A 409 -11.69 -2.69 -23.52
N VAL A 410 -12.22 -1.50 -23.84
CA VAL A 410 -12.39 -0.42 -22.86
C VAL A 410 -13.80 -0.33 -22.28
N TYR A 411 -14.85 -0.57 -23.08
CA TYR A 411 -16.24 -0.54 -22.64
C TYR A 411 -16.92 -1.83 -23.04
N ASN A 412 -17.18 -2.72 -22.08
CA ASN A 412 -17.37 -4.13 -22.36
C ASN A 412 -18.63 -4.71 -21.71
N TYR A 413 -19.19 -5.72 -22.35
CA TYR A 413 -20.03 -6.72 -21.69
C TYR A 413 -19.15 -7.81 -21.10
N ILE A 414 -19.48 -8.25 -19.88
CA ILE A 414 -18.88 -9.44 -19.27
C ILE A 414 -19.89 -10.57 -19.40
N ARG A 415 -19.59 -11.58 -20.22
CA ARG A 415 -20.45 -12.76 -20.43
C ARG A 415 -19.85 -14.00 -19.80
N THR A 416 -20.69 -14.97 -19.51
CA THR A 416 -20.21 -16.32 -19.20
C THR A 416 -19.49 -16.92 -20.41
N SER A 417 -18.52 -17.82 -20.17
CA SER A 417 -17.75 -18.51 -21.22
C SER A 417 -18.59 -19.16 -22.33
N ASP A 418 -19.80 -19.63 -22.01
CA ASP A 418 -20.77 -20.21 -22.95
C ASP A 418 -21.63 -19.17 -23.70
N ALA A 419 -21.38 -17.87 -23.47
CA ALA A 419 -22.16 -16.72 -23.95
C ALA A 419 -23.66 -16.75 -23.61
N ALA A 420 -24.10 -17.65 -22.72
CA ALA A 420 -25.52 -17.87 -22.44
C ALA A 420 -26.13 -16.80 -21.54
N THR A 421 -25.31 -16.17 -20.69
CA THR A 421 -25.72 -15.13 -19.76
C THR A 421 -24.66 -14.05 -19.63
N SER A 422 -25.09 -12.84 -19.28
CA SER A 422 -24.20 -11.70 -19.01
C SER A 422 -24.32 -11.22 -17.58
N LEU A 423 -23.27 -10.54 -17.12
CA LEU A 423 -23.36 -9.71 -15.93
C LEU A 423 -24.44 -8.64 -16.15
N TYR A 424 -25.33 -8.49 -15.18
CA TYR A 424 -26.36 -7.45 -15.17
C TYR A 424 -26.53 -6.87 -13.76
N ALA A 425 -27.00 -5.63 -13.68
CA ALA A 425 -27.39 -5.01 -12.43
C ALA A 425 -28.86 -5.27 -12.13
N ALA A 426 -29.15 -5.84 -10.96
CA ALA A 426 -30.52 -6.08 -10.50
C ALA A 426 -31.29 -4.76 -10.36
N GLN A 427 -32.61 -4.79 -10.59
CA GLN A 427 -33.41 -3.56 -10.58
C GLN A 427 -33.52 -2.89 -9.20
N SER A 428 -33.55 -3.69 -8.13
CA SER A 428 -33.71 -3.20 -6.77
C SER A 428 -32.36 -2.99 -6.09
N GLU A 429 -32.20 -1.85 -5.44
CA GLU A 429 -31.06 -1.60 -4.57
C GLU A 429 -31.14 -2.42 -3.29
N VAL A 430 -29.97 -2.77 -2.76
CA VAL A 430 -29.80 -3.41 -1.45
C VAL A 430 -28.73 -2.66 -0.66
N THR A 431 -28.79 -2.75 0.67
CA THR A 431 -27.75 -2.21 1.56
C THR A 431 -26.93 -3.34 2.17
N LYS A 432 -25.60 -3.28 2.06
CA LYS A 432 -24.65 -4.26 2.60
C LYS A 432 -23.28 -3.64 2.89
N ASP A 433 -22.67 -3.97 4.03
CA ASP A 433 -21.34 -3.51 4.48
C ASP A 433 -21.10 -1.99 4.37
N ASN A 434 -22.18 -1.21 4.54
CA ASN A 434 -22.29 0.26 4.40
C ASN A 434 -22.52 0.80 2.98
N TYR A 435 -22.59 -0.05 1.96
CA TYR A 435 -22.92 0.35 0.60
C TYR A 435 -24.41 0.17 0.32
N THR A 436 -25.01 1.09 -0.44
CA THR A 436 -26.36 0.91 -1.01
C THR A 436 -26.26 0.99 -2.53
N GLY A 437 -26.66 -0.07 -3.21
CA GLY A 437 -26.53 -0.17 -4.66
C GLY A 437 -27.21 -1.39 -5.24
N ARG A 438 -27.13 -1.55 -6.56
CA ARG A 438 -27.77 -2.65 -7.29
C ARG A 438 -26.85 -3.86 -7.33
N PRO A 439 -27.26 -5.04 -6.83
CA PRO A 439 -26.46 -6.26 -6.94
C PRO A 439 -26.11 -6.60 -8.38
N LEU A 440 -24.86 -6.99 -8.61
CA LEU A 440 -24.45 -7.61 -9.88
C LEU A 440 -24.69 -9.12 -9.83
N ALA A 441 -25.33 -9.64 -10.87
CA ALA A 441 -25.67 -11.05 -11.01
C ALA A 441 -25.58 -11.49 -12.48
N LEU A 442 -25.83 -12.77 -12.77
CA LEU A 442 -25.87 -13.29 -14.14
C LEU A 442 -27.31 -13.36 -14.64
N GLY A 443 -27.56 -12.84 -15.84
CA GLY A 443 -28.89 -12.69 -16.42
C GLY A 443 -28.87 -12.79 -17.93
N ALA A 444 -30.03 -12.56 -18.55
CA ALA A 444 -30.19 -12.63 -20.00
C ALA A 444 -29.35 -11.53 -20.69
N ASN A 445 -28.81 -11.85 -21.88
CA ASN A 445 -27.91 -10.98 -22.63
C ASN A 445 -28.53 -9.62 -22.98
N GLU A 446 -29.85 -9.56 -23.17
CA GLU A 446 -30.60 -8.33 -23.46
C GLU A 446 -30.66 -7.39 -22.25
N SER A 447 -30.40 -7.91 -21.06
CA SER A 447 -30.35 -7.14 -19.80
C SER A 447 -28.91 -6.85 -19.36
N ALA A 448 -27.90 -7.22 -20.16
CA ALA A 448 -26.50 -7.07 -19.81
C ALA A 448 -26.17 -5.62 -19.43
N ILE A 449 -25.40 -5.44 -18.36
CA ILE A 449 -24.84 -4.13 -18.02
C ILE A 449 -23.48 -3.98 -18.69
N PRO A 450 -23.29 -2.99 -19.57
CA PRO A 450 -21.97 -2.67 -20.09
C PRO A 450 -21.15 -1.90 -19.04
N LEU A 451 -19.86 -2.18 -18.98
CA LEU A 451 -18.92 -1.65 -17.99
C LEU A 451 -17.66 -1.10 -18.67
N THR A 452 -17.29 0.12 -18.34
CA THR A 452 -15.99 0.70 -18.67
C THR A 452 -14.92 0.14 -17.74
N PHE A 453 -13.83 -0.33 -18.32
CA PHE A 453 -12.64 -0.82 -17.64
C PHE A 453 -11.66 0.35 -17.51
N VAL A 454 -11.73 1.06 -16.38
CA VAL A 454 -10.85 2.20 -16.11
C VAL A 454 -9.55 1.68 -15.50
N PRO A 455 -8.40 1.75 -16.20
CA PRO A 455 -7.13 1.29 -15.66
C PRO A 455 -6.70 2.11 -14.44
N ILE A 456 -6.17 1.43 -13.42
CA ILE A 456 -5.67 2.08 -12.19
C ILE A 456 -4.22 1.72 -11.84
N GLY A 457 -3.60 0.86 -12.63
CA GLY A 457 -2.19 0.51 -12.49
C GLY A 457 -1.84 -0.89 -12.99
N VAL A 458 -0.56 -1.21 -12.92
CA VAL A 458 -0.01 -2.53 -13.27
C VAL A 458 0.83 -3.04 -12.10
N SER A 459 0.60 -4.29 -11.69
CA SER A 459 1.36 -4.96 -10.63
C SER A 459 1.92 -6.27 -11.15
N ASN A 460 3.24 -6.43 -11.16
CA ASN A 460 3.93 -7.61 -11.71
C ASN A 460 3.37 -8.01 -13.08
N GLY A 461 3.27 -7.06 -14.00
CA GLY A 461 2.76 -7.28 -15.36
C GLY A 461 1.25 -7.43 -15.49
N GLN A 462 0.48 -7.57 -14.39
CA GLN A 462 -0.97 -7.70 -14.43
C GLN A 462 -1.66 -6.33 -14.35
N CYS A 463 -2.57 -6.05 -15.28
CA CYS A 463 -3.36 -4.82 -15.30
C CYS A 463 -4.51 -4.87 -14.29
N ALA A 464 -4.72 -3.75 -13.59
CA ALA A 464 -5.80 -3.57 -12.63
C ALA A 464 -6.78 -2.48 -13.10
N TYR A 465 -8.07 -2.72 -12.88
CA TYR A 465 -9.16 -1.88 -13.37
C TYR A 465 -10.17 -1.56 -12.28
N ASN A 466 -10.73 -0.35 -12.30
CA ASN A 466 -12.05 -0.11 -11.74
C ASN A 466 -13.11 -0.35 -12.82
N LEU A 467 -14.20 -1.02 -12.45
CA LEU A 467 -15.33 -1.19 -13.35
C LEU A 467 -16.37 -0.11 -13.08
N LYS A 468 -16.74 0.64 -14.11
CA LYS A 468 -17.69 1.75 -14.02
C LYS A 468 -18.80 1.58 -15.06
N SER A 469 -19.98 2.09 -14.78
CA SER A 469 -21.08 2.22 -15.75
C SER A 469 -21.60 3.65 -15.71
N LYS A 470 -22.49 3.99 -16.65
CA LYS A 470 -23.22 5.27 -16.61
C LYS A 470 -24.03 5.49 -15.32
N ASP A 471 -24.37 4.42 -14.60
CA ASP A 471 -25.22 4.45 -13.40
C ASP A 471 -24.40 4.43 -12.09
N GLY A 472 -23.08 4.25 -12.14
CA GLY A 472 -22.22 4.20 -10.95
C GLY A 472 -20.98 3.32 -11.09
N VAL A 473 -20.31 3.07 -9.98
CA VAL A 473 -19.08 2.26 -9.87
C VAL A 473 -19.35 0.90 -9.24
N VAL A 474 -18.58 -0.11 -9.61
CA VAL A 474 -18.67 -1.43 -8.97
C VAL A 474 -17.84 -1.42 -7.67
N VAL A 475 -18.46 -1.82 -6.57
CA VAL A 475 -17.81 -2.01 -5.26
C VAL A 475 -17.93 -3.47 -4.81
N GLN A 476 -17.02 -3.89 -3.93
CA GLN A 476 -17.00 -5.23 -3.36
C GLN A 476 -17.32 -5.18 -1.85
N CYS A 477 -18.34 -5.94 -1.45
CA CYS A 477 -18.67 -6.21 -0.05
C CYS A 477 -17.67 -7.22 0.56
N ALA A 478 -17.61 -7.30 1.90
CA ALA A 478 -16.67 -8.12 2.65
C ALA A 478 -16.77 -9.63 2.34
N ASP A 479 -17.95 -10.10 1.93
CA ASP A 479 -18.17 -11.50 1.53
C ASP A 479 -18.01 -11.77 0.02
N GLY A 480 -17.53 -10.78 -0.73
CA GLY A 480 -17.34 -10.86 -2.18
C GLY A 480 -18.58 -10.53 -3.01
N THR A 481 -19.69 -10.11 -2.41
CA THR A 481 -20.83 -9.59 -3.20
C THR A 481 -20.45 -8.31 -3.94
N LEU A 482 -20.79 -8.23 -5.22
CA LEU A 482 -20.59 -7.03 -6.03
C LEU A 482 -21.85 -6.17 -6.09
N LEU A 483 -21.71 -4.87 -5.84
CA LEU A 483 -22.78 -3.88 -5.97
C LEU A 483 -22.36 -2.79 -6.95
N LEU A 484 -23.30 -2.34 -7.77
CA LEU A 484 -23.17 -1.11 -8.53
C LEU A 484 -23.71 0.06 -7.71
N VAL A 485 -22.84 0.97 -7.31
CA VAL A 485 -23.13 2.06 -6.39
C VAL A 485 -22.97 3.40 -7.08
N LYS A 486 -23.99 4.25 -6.96
CA LYS A 486 -23.98 5.60 -7.52
C LYS A 486 -23.09 6.53 -6.68
N GLY A 487 -22.14 7.21 -7.32
CA GLY A 487 -21.34 8.29 -6.70
C GLY A 487 -20.42 7.87 -5.56
N SER A 488 -20.05 6.58 -5.46
CA SER A 488 -19.08 6.11 -4.46
C SER A 488 -17.63 6.36 -4.93
N GLY A 489 -16.77 6.78 -4.00
CA GLY A 489 -15.33 6.83 -4.20
C GLY A 489 -14.61 5.50 -3.96
N ASP A 490 -15.29 4.50 -3.38
CA ASP A 490 -14.71 3.21 -2.96
C ASP A 490 -14.78 2.17 -4.09
N ALA A 491 -14.34 2.55 -5.30
CA ALA A 491 -14.38 1.66 -6.46
C ALA A 491 -13.49 0.43 -6.23
N ALA A 492 -14.03 -0.75 -6.52
CA ALA A 492 -13.30 -1.99 -6.32
C ALA A 492 -12.27 -2.23 -7.43
N THR A 493 -11.16 -2.85 -7.05
CA THR A 493 -10.06 -3.19 -7.96
C THR A 493 -10.26 -4.59 -8.52
N PHE A 494 -10.35 -4.69 -9.84
CA PHE A 494 -10.48 -5.93 -10.58
C PHE A 494 -9.19 -6.24 -11.35
N THR A 495 -8.86 -7.52 -11.43
CA THR A 495 -7.90 -8.02 -12.41
C THR A 495 -8.55 -9.13 -13.23
N PHE A 496 -8.08 -9.24 -14.46
CA PHE A 496 -8.52 -10.24 -15.43
C PHE A 496 -7.26 -10.85 -16.04
N ALA A 497 -7.30 -12.15 -16.31
CA ALA A 497 -6.27 -12.84 -17.06
C ALA A 497 -6.89 -13.91 -17.95
N ASP A 498 -6.47 -13.95 -19.21
CA ASP A 498 -6.82 -14.99 -20.17
C ASP A 498 -6.27 -16.33 -19.67
N ARG A 499 -7.16 -17.16 -19.16
CA ARG A 499 -6.80 -18.43 -18.51
C ARG A 499 -6.61 -19.55 -19.50
N ASP A 500 -7.23 -19.43 -20.67
CA ASP A 500 -7.38 -20.53 -21.60
C ASP A 500 -6.63 -20.31 -22.91
N GLY A 501 -6.20 -19.07 -23.18
CA GLY A 501 -5.45 -18.66 -24.37
C GLY A 501 -6.34 -18.36 -25.57
N TYR A 502 -7.67 -18.39 -25.37
CA TYR A 502 -8.68 -18.16 -26.40
C TYR A 502 -9.57 -16.97 -26.06
N GLY A 503 -9.10 -16.05 -25.20
CA GLY A 503 -9.84 -14.86 -24.80
C GLY A 503 -10.93 -15.11 -23.76
N LEU A 504 -10.80 -16.16 -22.95
CA LEU A 504 -11.66 -16.40 -21.79
C LEU A 504 -10.92 -16.04 -20.49
N PHE A 505 -11.40 -14.98 -19.86
CA PHE A 505 -10.74 -14.34 -18.74
C PHE A 505 -11.29 -14.85 -17.40
N ASP A 506 -10.42 -14.99 -16.39
CA ASP A 506 -10.91 -14.97 -15.02
C ASP A 506 -11.47 -13.59 -14.66
N MET A 507 -12.27 -13.52 -13.58
CA MET A 507 -12.64 -12.25 -12.96
C MET A 507 -12.24 -12.33 -11.49
N LYS A 508 -11.26 -11.51 -11.08
CA LYS A 508 -10.77 -11.43 -9.70
C LYS A 508 -11.02 -10.05 -9.13
N CYS A 509 -11.49 -9.98 -7.89
CA CYS A 509 -11.58 -8.74 -7.12
C CYS A 509 -11.24 -9.01 -5.66
N GLY A 510 -10.30 -8.25 -5.10
CA GLY A 510 -9.77 -8.50 -3.76
C GLY A 510 -9.26 -9.93 -3.60
N SER A 511 -9.74 -10.63 -2.58
CA SER A 511 -9.38 -12.04 -2.32
C SER A 511 -10.25 -13.05 -3.06
N PHE A 512 -11.18 -12.61 -3.91
CA PHE A 512 -12.20 -13.46 -4.52
C PHE A 512 -12.04 -13.60 -6.03
N TYR A 513 -12.17 -14.83 -6.51
CA TYR A 513 -12.45 -15.16 -7.91
C TYR A 513 -13.94 -15.42 -8.07
N TYR A 514 -14.51 -14.95 -9.17
CA TYR A 514 -15.93 -15.09 -9.45
C TYR A 514 -16.19 -16.25 -10.42
N TYR A 515 -17.34 -16.89 -10.28
CA TYR A 515 -17.75 -17.97 -11.16
C TYR A 515 -19.28 -18.10 -11.25
N LYS A 516 -19.72 -18.69 -12.35
CA LYS A 516 -21.10 -19.07 -12.63
C LYS A 516 -21.48 -20.31 -11.84
N SER A 517 -22.56 -20.22 -11.07
CA SER A 517 -23.19 -21.35 -10.39
C SER A 517 -24.69 -21.34 -10.70
N GLY A 518 -25.09 -22.10 -11.72
CA GLY A 518 -26.45 -21.99 -12.28
C GLY A 518 -26.67 -20.59 -12.89
N TYR A 519 -27.64 -19.85 -12.34
CA TYR A 519 -27.89 -18.43 -12.69
C TYR A 519 -27.25 -17.45 -11.70
N GLY A 520 -26.48 -17.93 -10.72
CA GLY A 520 -25.84 -17.09 -9.71
C GLY A 520 -24.38 -16.77 -10.04
N LEU A 521 -23.94 -15.56 -9.68
CA LEU A 521 -22.53 -15.21 -9.57
C LEU A 521 -22.07 -15.54 -8.14
N LYS A 522 -21.05 -16.39 -7.99
CA LYS A 522 -20.50 -16.80 -6.68
C LYS A 522 -19.00 -16.57 -6.64
N THR A 523 -18.42 -16.70 -5.44
CA THR A 523 -17.01 -16.45 -5.19
C THR A 523 -16.27 -17.65 -4.61
N VAL A 524 -14.95 -17.71 -4.87
CA VAL A 524 -13.98 -18.61 -4.23
C VAL A 524 -12.68 -17.84 -3.92
N ASN A 525 -11.89 -18.30 -2.94
CA ASN A 525 -10.68 -17.58 -2.51
C ASN A 525 -9.42 -17.91 -3.34
N ALA A 526 -9.51 -18.92 -4.22
CA ALA A 526 -8.44 -19.32 -5.11
C ALA A 526 -9.06 -19.87 -6.40
N PHE A 527 -8.42 -19.61 -7.53
CA PHE A 527 -8.82 -20.24 -8.79
C PHE A 527 -8.66 -21.77 -8.66
N PRO A 528 -9.67 -22.56 -9.08
CA PRO A 528 -9.66 -24.00 -8.86
C PRO A 528 -8.62 -24.72 -9.74
N GLU A 529 -7.95 -25.73 -9.18
CA GLU A 529 -7.13 -26.70 -9.93
C GLU A 529 -8.07 -27.76 -10.53
N VAL A 530 -8.54 -27.53 -11.77
CA VAL A 530 -9.57 -28.34 -12.43
C VAL A 530 -9.28 -28.53 -13.91
N SER A 531 -9.99 -29.46 -14.55
CA SER A 531 -9.87 -29.70 -15.99
C SER A 531 -10.33 -28.48 -16.82
N TYR A 532 -9.95 -28.44 -18.11
CA TYR A 532 -10.42 -27.41 -19.04
C TYR A 532 -11.95 -27.25 -19.07
N ASP A 533 -12.70 -28.35 -19.05
CA ASP A 533 -14.17 -28.28 -19.07
C ASP A 533 -14.73 -27.75 -17.73
N ASP A 534 -14.10 -28.15 -16.62
CA ASP A 534 -14.53 -27.78 -15.28
C ASP A 534 -14.14 -26.34 -14.90
N MET A 535 -13.16 -25.73 -15.58
CA MET A 535 -12.82 -24.32 -15.37
C MET A 535 -13.81 -23.37 -16.03
N GLN A 536 -14.54 -23.81 -17.06
CA GLN A 536 -15.42 -22.95 -17.87
C GLN A 536 -16.37 -22.06 -17.04
N PRO A 537 -16.97 -22.53 -15.92
CA PRO A 537 -17.81 -21.67 -15.08
C PRO A 537 -17.06 -20.49 -14.44
N TYR A 538 -15.74 -20.55 -14.30
CA TYR A 538 -14.88 -19.51 -13.71
C TYR A 538 -14.39 -18.50 -14.73
N LEU A 539 -14.68 -18.71 -16.01
CA LEU A 539 -14.22 -17.88 -17.10
C LEU A 539 -15.33 -17.03 -17.70
N PHE A 540 -14.94 -15.87 -18.19
CA PHE A 540 -15.81 -14.85 -18.75
C PHE A 540 -15.27 -14.35 -20.09
N GLN A 541 -16.18 -14.11 -21.02
CA GLN A 541 -15.87 -13.36 -22.24
C GLN A 541 -15.96 -11.88 -21.91
N ILE A 542 -14.97 -11.11 -22.37
CA ILE A 542 -14.99 -9.65 -22.35
C ILE A 542 -15.23 -9.22 -23.80
N GLU A 543 -16.46 -8.77 -24.08
CA GLU A 543 -16.85 -8.34 -25.41
C GLU A 543 -17.00 -6.82 -25.45
N ASP A 544 -16.46 -6.19 -26.50
CA ASP A 544 -16.65 -4.76 -26.73
C ASP A 544 -18.15 -4.43 -26.86
N ALA A 545 -18.60 -3.46 -26.08
CA ALA A 545 -19.95 -2.93 -26.04
C ALA A 545 -20.05 -1.53 -26.67
N LEU A 546 -18.95 -0.94 -27.12
CA LEU A 546 -18.91 0.44 -27.62
C LEU A 546 -19.78 0.62 -28.86
N GLU A 547 -19.76 -0.31 -29.81
CA GLU A 547 -20.64 -0.28 -30.99
C GLU A 547 -22.14 -0.34 -30.64
N SER A 548 -22.47 -0.93 -29.49
CA SER A 548 -23.84 -1.05 -29.00
C SER A 548 -24.31 0.17 -28.20
N TYR A 549 -23.41 1.09 -27.86
CA TYR A 549 -23.74 2.28 -27.11
C TYR A 549 -24.54 3.26 -27.98
N ASN A 550 -25.82 3.43 -27.64
CA ASN A 550 -26.71 4.36 -28.31
C ASN A 550 -27.12 5.49 -27.33
N PRO A 551 -26.40 6.62 -27.31
CA PRO A 551 -26.68 7.72 -26.38
C PRO A 551 -28.05 8.33 -26.67
N THR A 552 -28.78 8.64 -25.62
CA THR A 552 -30.05 9.38 -25.69
C THR A 552 -29.84 10.84 -26.12
N GLU A 553 -30.91 11.53 -26.52
CA GLU A 553 -30.81 12.95 -26.92
C GLU A 553 -30.34 13.85 -25.75
N ASP A 554 -30.73 13.55 -24.51
CA ASP A 554 -30.19 14.26 -23.35
C ASP A 554 -28.68 14.04 -23.20
N GLU A 555 -28.21 12.80 -23.42
CA GLU A 555 -26.79 12.43 -23.35
C GLU A 555 -25.91 13.03 -24.44
N LYS A 556 -26.51 13.50 -25.55
CA LYS A 556 -25.82 14.24 -26.62
C LYS A 556 -25.84 15.75 -26.40
N SER A 557 -26.84 16.26 -25.69
CA SER A 557 -27.05 17.70 -25.53
C SER A 557 -26.24 18.31 -24.39
N GLY A 558 -25.77 19.54 -24.58
CA GLY A 558 -25.09 20.33 -23.54
C GLY A 558 -23.77 19.73 -23.05
N LEU A 559 -23.08 18.98 -23.91
CA LEU A 559 -21.72 18.50 -23.66
C LEU A 559 -20.73 19.66 -23.80
N PHE A 560 -19.63 19.59 -23.06
CA PHE A 560 -18.55 20.56 -23.18
C PHE A 560 -17.83 20.37 -24.51
N GLU A 561 -17.79 21.44 -25.31
CA GLU A 561 -17.14 21.46 -26.63
C GLU A 561 -15.76 22.09 -26.59
N ALA A 562 -15.64 23.30 -26.02
CA ALA A 562 -14.41 24.06 -26.05
C ALA A 562 -14.33 25.18 -24.99
N TRP A 563 -13.09 25.50 -24.61
CA TRP A 563 -12.65 26.80 -24.12
C TRP A 563 -11.68 27.38 -25.16
N GLU A 564 -12.00 28.55 -25.72
CA GLU A 564 -11.27 29.18 -26.83
C GLU A 564 -10.48 30.43 -26.40
N PHE A 565 -10.61 30.86 -25.13
CA PHE A 565 -9.87 31.99 -24.53
C PHE A 565 -9.89 33.31 -25.30
N ASN A 566 -10.89 33.50 -26.17
CA ASN A 566 -11.08 34.70 -26.98
C ASN A 566 -11.82 35.82 -26.25
N GLY A 567 -12.33 35.55 -25.04
CA GLY A 567 -13.05 36.50 -24.19
C GLY A 567 -12.19 37.69 -23.74
N GLU A 568 -12.83 38.67 -23.10
CA GLU A 568 -12.12 39.77 -22.46
C GLU A 568 -11.67 39.36 -21.06
N ALA A 569 -10.53 39.90 -20.61
CA ALA A 569 -10.05 39.67 -19.25
C ALA A 569 -10.99 40.38 -18.26
N GLU A 570 -11.54 39.62 -17.33
CA GLU A 570 -12.42 40.10 -16.27
C GLU A 570 -11.65 40.26 -14.95
N GLU A 571 -12.09 41.17 -14.11
CA GLU A 571 -11.52 41.33 -12.77
C GLU A 571 -11.70 40.04 -11.96
N ASP A 572 -10.62 39.47 -11.40
CA ASP A 572 -10.72 38.28 -10.56
C ASP A 572 -11.30 38.66 -9.18
N PRO A 573 -12.53 38.24 -8.85
CA PRO A 573 -13.15 38.56 -7.55
C PRO A 573 -12.41 37.92 -6.38
N SER A 574 -11.47 37.00 -6.63
CA SER A 574 -10.62 36.40 -5.61
C SER A 574 -9.37 37.23 -5.24
N THR A 575 -9.22 38.44 -5.77
CA THR A 575 -8.11 39.36 -5.44
C THR A 575 -8.51 40.56 -4.58
N LYS A 576 -9.80 40.78 -4.33
CA LYS A 576 -10.32 41.77 -3.36
C LYS A 576 -11.56 41.26 -2.61
N GLY A 577 -11.72 41.64 -1.34
CA GLY A 577 -12.88 41.24 -0.53
C GLY A 577 -12.99 41.96 0.81
N THR A 578 -14.05 41.70 1.58
CA THR A 578 -14.28 42.32 2.89
C THR A 578 -14.04 41.34 4.04
N ILE A 579 -13.24 41.74 5.04
CA ILE A 579 -13.03 41.00 6.30
C ILE A 579 -13.37 41.92 7.48
N ASN A 580 -14.26 41.49 8.38
CA ASN A 580 -14.66 42.28 9.57
C ASN A 580 -15.10 43.72 9.25
N GLY A 581 -15.69 43.96 8.07
CA GLY A 581 -16.11 45.28 7.62
C GLY A 581 -15.02 46.17 7.01
N ALA A 582 -13.77 45.68 6.89
CA ALA A 582 -12.69 46.33 6.16
C ALA A 582 -12.47 45.67 4.80
N GLU A 583 -12.35 46.47 3.74
CA GLU A 583 -11.93 45.99 2.42
C GLU A 583 -10.44 45.68 2.42
N LEU A 584 -10.08 44.50 1.92
CA LEU A 584 -8.72 44.06 1.69
C LEU A 584 -8.54 43.77 0.20
N VAL A 585 -7.36 44.14 -0.30
CA VAL A 585 -6.98 44.04 -1.70
C VAL A 585 -5.59 43.41 -1.74
N MET A 586 -5.44 42.32 -2.50
CA MET A 586 -4.16 41.67 -2.73
C MET A 586 -3.25 42.56 -3.60
N GLY A 587 -1.94 42.48 -3.43
CA GLY A 587 -0.96 43.11 -4.32
C GLY A 587 -1.11 42.65 -5.78
N GLU A 588 -1.62 41.44 -5.98
CA GLU A 588 -1.93 40.83 -7.28
C GLU A 588 -3.16 41.46 -7.94
N HIS A 589 -3.95 42.26 -7.21
CA HIS A 589 -5.14 42.90 -7.75
C HIS A 589 -4.79 43.83 -8.92
N GLY A 590 -5.40 43.57 -10.07
CA GLY A 590 -5.09 44.26 -11.33
C GLY A 590 -3.82 43.75 -12.05
N GLN A 591 -3.16 42.71 -11.52
CA GLN A 591 -2.04 42.00 -12.14
C GLN A 591 -2.39 40.56 -12.55
N THR A 592 -3.51 40.05 -12.05
CA THR A 592 -4.15 38.80 -12.48
C THR A 592 -5.62 39.06 -12.72
N PHE A 593 -6.17 38.36 -13.69
CA PHE A 593 -7.55 38.46 -14.14
C PHE A 593 -8.18 37.07 -14.24
N MET A 594 -9.46 37.05 -14.58
CA MET A 594 -10.20 35.86 -14.95
C MET A 594 -10.44 35.87 -16.46
N LEU A 595 -10.29 34.73 -17.13
CA LEU A 595 -10.57 34.57 -18.55
C LEU A 595 -11.43 33.32 -18.75
N ASP A 596 -12.64 33.48 -19.30
CA ASP A 596 -13.62 32.40 -19.49
C ASP A 596 -13.91 31.57 -18.21
N GLY A 597 -13.85 32.23 -17.05
CA GLY A 597 -14.04 31.63 -15.73
C GLY A 597 -12.77 30.99 -15.12
N TRP A 598 -11.67 30.92 -15.88
CA TRP A 598 -10.37 30.50 -15.39
C TRP A 598 -9.67 31.62 -14.65
N ARG A 599 -9.11 31.31 -13.48
CA ARG A 599 -8.55 32.30 -12.57
C ARG A 599 -7.45 31.70 -11.71
N MET A 600 -6.82 32.57 -10.91
CA MET A 600 -5.78 32.18 -9.97
C MET A 600 -6.25 31.08 -9.02
N GLN A 601 -5.34 30.17 -8.73
CA GLN A 601 -5.54 29.06 -7.79
C GLN A 601 -5.14 29.52 -6.37
N ARG A 602 -6.04 29.41 -5.38
CA ARG A 602 -5.82 29.97 -4.01
C ARG A 602 -4.79 29.23 -3.14
N TRP A 603 -4.45 27.99 -3.46
CA TRP A 603 -3.32 27.28 -2.86
C TRP A 603 -1.97 27.64 -3.50
N ARG A 604 -1.99 28.30 -4.66
CA ARG A 604 -0.84 28.77 -5.43
C ARG A 604 -1.05 30.24 -5.81
N MET A 605 -1.23 31.10 -4.81
CA MET A 605 -1.56 32.55 -4.98
C MET A 605 -0.48 33.36 -5.73
N TRP A 606 0.68 32.78 -5.99
CA TRP A 606 1.66 33.36 -6.90
C TRP A 606 1.30 33.17 -8.38
N SER A 607 0.30 32.36 -8.71
CA SER A 607 -0.11 32.11 -10.10
C SER A 607 -0.88 33.31 -10.63
N ARG A 608 -0.57 33.77 -11.84
CA ARG A 608 -1.28 34.86 -12.49
C ARG A 608 -1.90 34.37 -13.79
N VAL A 609 -3.20 34.59 -13.93
CA VAL A 609 -3.96 34.30 -15.14
C VAL A 609 -4.22 35.63 -15.85
N ASN A 610 -3.82 35.73 -17.12
CA ASN A 610 -3.96 36.95 -17.92
C ASN A 610 -4.41 36.58 -19.34
N LYS A 611 -4.79 37.60 -20.13
CA LYS A 611 -4.98 37.48 -21.58
C LYS A 611 -3.65 37.80 -22.26
N GLY A 612 -3.07 36.80 -22.91
CA GLY A 612 -1.88 36.94 -23.73
C GLY A 612 -2.22 37.04 -25.21
N THR A 613 -1.21 37.38 -26.01
CA THR A 613 -1.25 37.25 -27.46
C THR A 613 -0.07 36.42 -27.92
N TYR A 614 -0.30 35.46 -28.79
CA TYR A 614 0.76 34.68 -29.43
C TYR A 614 0.56 34.63 -30.94
N LYS A 615 1.62 34.38 -31.72
CA LYS A 615 1.56 34.24 -33.17
C LYS A 615 1.20 32.80 -33.60
N SER A 616 0.16 32.60 -34.40
CA SER A 616 -0.10 31.32 -35.09
C SER A 616 1.02 31.02 -36.11
N GLU A 617 1.15 29.76 -36.56
CA GLU A 617 2.07 29.36 -37.65
C GLU A 617 1.97 30.29 -38.89
N ASP A 618 0.76 30.78 -39.19
CA ASP A 618 0.48 31.69 -40.31
C ASP A 618 0.79 33.17 -39.99
N GLY A 619 1.28 33.48 -38.78
CA GLY A 619 1.66 34.82 -38.33
C GLY A 619 0.52 35.69 -37.80
N GLU A 620 -0.67 35.11 -37.59
CA GLU A 620 -1.81 35.82 -37.02
C GLU A 620 -1.69 35.94 -35.49
N ASP A 621 -2.19 37.04 -34.93
CA ASP A 621 -2.27 37.21 -33.47
C ASP A 621 -3.45 36.42 -32.92
N LEU A 622 -3.16 35.37 -32.16
CA LEU A 622 -4.12 34.57 -31.42
C LEU A 622 -4.23 35.10 -29.99
N GLY A 623 -5.46 35.35 -29.53
CA GLY A 623 -5.74 35.57 -28.13
C GLY A 623 -5.60 34.25 -27.36
N CYS A 624 -4.89 34.26 -26.25
CA CYS A 624 -4.66 33.05 -25.46
C CYS A 624 -4.78 33.34 -23.96
N LEU A 625 -4.99 32.30 -23.18
CA LEU A 625 -4.78 32.36 -21.75
C LEU A 625 -3.28 32.31 -21.49
N GLU A 626 -2.78 33.31 -20.75
CA GLU A 626 -1.40 33.40 -20.30
C GLU A 626 -1.32 33.10 -18.80
N LEU A 627 -0.58 32.05 -18.44
CA LEU A 627 -0.30 31.67 -17.06
C LEU A 627 1.16 31.99 -16.72
N THR A 628 1.36 32.82 -15.70
CA THR A 628 2.68 33.27 -15.23
C THR A 628 2.80 33.14 -13.71
N ALA A 629 4.00 33.39 -13.18
CA ALA A 629 4.28 33.44 -11.74
C ALA A 629 4.60 34.87 -11.27
N ALA A 630 4.06 35.26 -10.12
CA ALA A 630 4.43 36.46 -9.38
C ALA A 630 5.79 36.28 -8.68
N GLU A 631 6.69 37.26 -8.79
CA GLU A 631 7.95 37.27 -8.03
C GLU A 631 7.73 37.49 -6.52
N THR A 632 6.72 38.30 -6.19
CA THR A 632 6.23 38.56 -4.84
C THR A 632 4.71 38.45 -4.84
N TYR A 633 4.15 37.81 -3.82
CA TYR A 633 2.70 37.67 -3.68
C TYR A 633 2.19 37.78 -2.24
N ASP A 634 0.93 38.17 -2.10
CA ASP A 634 0.25 38.17 -0.81
C ASP A 634 -0.24 36.77 -0.45
N SER A 635 0.27 36.21 0.65
CA SER A 635 -0.13 34.88 1.13
C SER A 635 -1.30 35.01 2.10
N PHE A 636 -2.52 35.19 1.59
CA PHE A 636 -3.74 35.15 2.40
C PHE A 636 -4.33 33.74 2.44
N ASP A 637 -3.57 32.77 2.96
CA ASP A 637 -3.97 31.35 3.05
C ASP A 637 -4.76 31.01 4.33
N GLY A 638 -5.12 32.03 5.12
CA GLY A 638 -5.79 31.88 6.41
C GLY A 638 -4.90 31.49 7.59
N THR A 639 -3.60 31.27 7.38
CA THR A 639 -2.63 30.87 8.43
C THR A 639 -1.47 31.85 8.60
N SER A 640 -1.11 32.59 7.56
CA SER A 640 -0.09 33.62 7.58
C SER A 640 -0.62 34.92 6.97
N LEU A 641 -0.13 36.06 7.44
CA LEU A 641 -0.35 37.38 6.82
C LEU A 641 1.02 37.90 6.41
N GLY A 642 1.24 38.14 5.13
CA GLY A 642 2.47 38.78 4.64
C GLY A 642 2.86 38.40 3.23
N ASN A 643 3.82 39.15 2.69
CA ASN A 643 4.37 38.94 1.35
C ASN A 643 5.38 37.79 1.38
N ALA A 644 5.25 36.88 0.43
CA ALA A 644 6.22 35.81 0.18
C ALA A 644 6.97 36.06 -1.14
N THR A 645 8.22 35.56 -1.24
CA THR A 645 9.14 35.82 -2.37
C THR A 645 9.59 34.55 -3.11
N VAL A 646 9.12 33.37 -2.70
CA VAL A 646 9.50 32.08 -3.30
C VAL A 646 8.24 31.30 -3.62
N TYR A 647 8.10 30.84 -4.87
CA TYR A 647 7.07 29.88 -5.24
C TYR A 647 7.56 28.45 -4.93
N PRO A 648 6.91 27.73 -4.00
CA PRO A 648 7.32 26.37 -3.63
C PRO A 648 6.91 25.33 -4.69
N ALA A 649 6.03 25.68 -5.63
CA ALA A 649 5.56 24.82 -6.72
C ALA A 649 5.24 25.65 -7.98
N SER A 650 5.14 24.98 -9.12
CA SER A 650 4.82 25.65 -10.40
C SER A 650 3.44 26.31 -10.38
N PRO A 651 3.20 27.37 -11.18
CA PRO A 651 1.89 28.01 -11.31
C PRO A 651 0.76 27.04 -11.67
N SER A 652 -0.46 27.39 -11.25
CA SER A 652 -1.66 26.63 -11.57
C SER A 652 -2.86 27.55 -11.70
N MET A 653 -3.88 27.11 -12.41
CA MET A 653 -5.13 27.83 -12.57
C MET A 653 -6.32 26.92 -12.24
N ARG A 654 -7.45 27.54 -11.98
CA ARG A 654 -8.67 26.81 -11.66
C ARG A 654 -9.89 27.48 -12.28
N ARG A 655 -10.92 26.68 -12.47
CA ARG A 655 -12.28 27.09 -12.82
C ARG A 655 -13.22 26.41 -11.83
N GLU A 656 -13.74 27.18 -10.88
CA GLU A 656 -14.59 26.67 -9.81
C GLU A 656 -15.65 27.70 -9.42
N GLY A 657 -16.83 27.21 -9.07
CA GLY A 657 -17.93 27.98 -8.51
C GLY A 657 -18.25 27.56 -7.07
N GLY A 658 -18.99 28.38 -6.34
CA GLY A 658 -19.42 28.10 -4.97
C GLY A 658 -19.47 29.34 -4.08
N VAL A 659 -20.04 29.16 -2.89
CA VAL A 659 -20.10 30.21 -1.87
C VAL A 659 -18.85 30.14 -1.02
N PHE A 660 -18.03 31.19 -1.02
CA PHE A 660 -16.89 31.33 -0.11
C PHE A 660 -17.31 32.15 1.10
N THR A 661 -17.06 31.64 2.31
CA THR A 661 -17.50 32.32 3.55
C THR A 661 -16.63 33.55 3.80
N ASN A 662 -15.34 33.40 3.57
CA ASN A 662 -14.37 34.47 3.59
C ASN A 662 -13.61 34.55 2.28
N PHE A 663 -13.05 35.73 2.03
CA PHE A 663 -12.23 36.01 0.86
C PHE A 663 -11.00 35.09 0.73
N TYR A 664 -10.37 34.75 1.86
CA TYR A 664 -9.15 33.91 1.93
C TYR A 664 -9.43 32.41 2.01
N ASP A 665 -10.70 31.97 1.97
CA ASP A 665 -11.02 30.55 2.03
C ASP A 665 -10.45 29.86 0.77
N CYS A 666 -9.64 28.81 0.94
CA CYS A 666 -9.07 28.11 -0.21
C CYS A 666 -10.12 27.27 -0.96
N ASP A 667 -11.18 26.84 -0.25
CA ASP A 667 -12.30 26.05 -0.75
C ASP A 667 -13.66 26.76 -0.47
N PRO A 668 -14.72 26.45 -1.25
CA PRO A 668 -16.07 26.86 -0.91
C PRO A 668 -16.53 26.36 0.47
N ALA A 669 -17.49 27.06 1.06
CA ALA A 669 -18.08 26.74 2.35
C ALA A 669 -18.58 25.28 2.38
N GLY A 670 -18.06 24.49 3.32
CA GLY A 670 -18.40 23.07 3.44
C GLY A 670 -17.95 22.20 2.26
N GLY A 671 -17.05 22.69 1.39
CA GLY A 671 -16.61 22.01 0.18
C GLY A 671 -17.64 22.00 -0.95
N VAL A 672 -18.73 22.76 -0.83
CA VAL A 672 -19.86 22.73 -1.75
C VAL A 672 -19.62 23.66 -2.94
N ARG A 673 -19.39 23.05 -4.11
CA ARG A 673 -19.24 23.75 -5.40
C ARG A 673 -20.61 23.91 -6.07
N ASP A 674 -20.82 25.04 -6.74
CA ASP A 674 -22.04 25.30 -7.51
C ASP A 674 -21.89 24.95 -9.00
N GLU A 675 -22.98 25.10 -9.76
CA GLU A 675 -23.02 24.72 -11.18
C GLU A 675 -22.54 25.83 -12.14
N SER A 676 -22.03 26.96 -11.64
CA SER A 676 -21.56 28.06 -12.52
C SER A 676 -20.42 27.65 -13.44
N CYS A 677 -19.63 26.65 -13.01
CA CYS A 677 -18.51 26.08 -13.76
C CYS A 677 -18.81 24.66 -14.26
N LEU A 678 -20.08 24.27 -14.36
CA LEU A 678 -20.48 22.94 -14.80
C LEU A 678 -20.00 22.66 -16.24
N VAL A 679 -19.33 21.53 -16.42
CA VAL A 679 -19.09 20.90 -17.73
C VAL A 679 -19.67 19.50 -17.72
N ASN A 680 -20.27 19.09 -18.84
CA ASN A 680 -20.72 17.72 -19.02
C ASN A 680 -19.81 17.02 -20.03
N LEU A 681 -19.28 15.87 -19.65
CA LEU A 681 -18.48 15.03 -20.53
C LEU A 681 -19.24 13.73 -20.82
N ASN A 682 -19.10 13.23 -22.05
CA ASN A 682 -19.62 11.92 -22.42
C ASN A 682 -18.64 11.29 -23.42
N PRO A 683 -17.73 10.42 -22.97
CA PRO A 683 -16.69 9.89 -23.83
C PRO A 683 -17.23 8.93 -24.90
N GLY A 684 -18.47 8.47 -24.79
CA GLY A 684 -19.14 7.72 -25.85
C GLY A 684 -19.75 8.60 -26.96
N VAL A 685 -19.65 9.93 -26.83
CA VAL A 685 -20.03 10.91 -27.87
C VAL A 685 -18.80 11.73 -28.26
N ARG A 686 -18.12 12.33 -27.28
CA ARG A 686 -16.87 13.10 -27.47
C ARG A 686 -15.76 12.44 -26.64
N ARG A 687 -15.05 11.49 -27.24
CA ARG A 687 -14.09 10.60 -26.58
C ARG A 687 -12.82 11.29 -26.12
N TYR A 688 -12.33 12.27 -26.87
CA TYR A 688 -11.03 12.87 -26.62
C TYR A 688 -11.16 14.26 -26.02
N LEU A 689 -10.26 14.59 -25.10
CA LEU A 689 -10.02 15.97 -24.66
C LEU A 689 -8.62 16.36 -25.11
N ALA A 690 -8.47 17.53 -25.73
CA ALA A 690 -7.21 18.04 -26.20
C ALA A 690 -6.97 19.49 -25.77
N ILE A 691 -5.71 19.84 -25.60
CA ILE A 691 -5.24 21.14 -25.14
C ILE A 691 -4.10 21.59 -26.04
N LYS A 692 -4.25 22.75 -26.66
CA LYS A 692 -3.15 23.40 -27.37
C LYS A 692 -2.46 24.39 -26.43
N CYS A 693 -1.24 24.07 -26.03
CA CYS A 693 -0.48 24.94 -25.14
C CYS A 693 1.02 24.86 -25.37
N LYS A 694 1.71 25.98 -25.10
CA LYS A 694 3.17 26.09 -25.24
C LYS A 694 3.77 27.05 -24.21
N GLY A 695 4.83 26.61 -23.56
CA GLY A 695 5.60 27.43 -22.63
C GLY A 695 6.70 28.24 -23.31
N THR A 696 7.12 29.34 -22.69
CA THR A 696 8.34 30.09 -23.03
C THR A 696 9.63 29.29 -22.84
N ASN A 697 9.55 28.22 -22.05
CA ASN A 697 10.60 27.25 -21.80
C ASN A 697 10.08 25.85 -22.17
N PRO A 698 10.86 25.03 -22.90
CA PRO A 698 10.46 23.67 -23.29
C PRO A 698 10.20 22.72 -22.11
N ASP A 699 10.71 23.02 -20.92
CA ASP A 699 10.45 22.22 -19.72
C ASP A 699 9.02 22.45 -19.17
N ILE A 700 8.34 23.52 -19.59
CA ILE A 700 6.99 23.85 -19.13
C ILE A 700 5.98 22.98 -19.86
N THR A 701 5.19 22.24 -19.09
CA THR A 701 4.13 21.39 -19.63
C THR A 701 2.98 21.23 -18.63
N VAL A 702 1.90 20.59 -19.09
CA VAL A 702 0.78 20.15 -18.25
C VAL A 702 1.33 19.12 -17.27
N ASP A 703 1.08 19.32 -15.98
CA ASP A 703 1.39 18.31 -14.95
C ASP A 703 0.16 17.41 -14.78
N VAL A 704 -0.91 17.99 -14.26
CA VAL A 704 -2.18 17.30 -13.99
C VAL A 704 -3.36 18.22 -14.28
N PHE A 705 -4.40 17.68 -14.93
CA PHE A 705 -5.68 18.36 -15.11
C PHE A 705 -6.82 17.62 -14.42
N ASN A 706 -7.30 18.17 -13.30
CA ASN A 706 -8.32 17.56 -12.43
C ASN A 706 -9.73 18.02 -12.79
N PHE A 707 -10.67 17.10 -12.68
CA PHE A 707 -12.11 17.34 -12.81
C PHE A 707 -12.82 16.81 -11.56
N LEU A 708 -13.51 17.69 -10.84
CA LEU A 708 -14.30 17.32 -9.68
C LEU A 708 -15.76 17.13 -10.08
N SER A 709 -16.27 15.95 -9.76
CA SER A 709 -17.62 15.48 -10.05
C SER A 709 -18.66 16.31 -9.30
N LYS A 710 -19.86 16.41 -9.89
CA LYS A 710 -21.02 16.93 -9.18
C LYS A 710 -21.47 15.90 -8.14
N PRO A 711 -21.63 16.28 -6.86
CA PRO A 711 -22.17 15.39 -5.83
C PRO A 711 -23.51 14.77 -6.24
N GLU A 712 -23.81 13.58 -5.72
CA GLU A 712 -25.09 12.85 -5.94
C GLU A 712 -25.33 12.35 -7.38
N THR A 713 -24.35 12.49 -8.26
CA THR A 713 -24.38 11.99 -9.64
C THR A 713 -23.59 10.68 -9.78
N SER A 714 -23.60 10.08 -10.98
CA SER A 714 -22.77 8.91 -11.28
C SER A 714 -21.33 9.27 -11.65
N ALA A 715 -21.01 10.55 -11.83
CA ALA A 715 -19.66 11.00 -12.11
C ALA A 715 -18.75 10.74 -10.92
N THR A 716 -17.51 10.37 -11.21
CA THR A 716 -16.40 10.28 -10.24
C THR A 716 -15.33 11.27 -10.63
N ASP A 717 -14.65 11.82 -9.63
CA ASP A 717 -13.47 12.66 -9.83
C ASP A 717 -12.43 11.91 -10.67
N PHE A 718 -11.73 12.64 -11.55
CA PHE A 718 -10.62 12.09 -12.32
C PHE A 718 -9.58 13.16 -12.61
N ALA A 719 -8.38 12.72 -12.97
CA ALA A 719 -7.24 13.57 -13.27
C ALA A 719 -6.54 13.08 -14.53
N LEU A 720 -6.35 13.96 -15.51
CA LEU A 720 -5.57 13.69 -16.71
C LEU A 720 -4.10 13.94 -16.38
N ASN A 721 -3.24 12.95 -16.58
CA ASN A 721 -1.80 13.06 -16.36
C ASN A 721 -1.07 13.16 -17.70
N LEU A 722 0.02 13.91 -17.75
CA LEU A 722 0.85 14.00 -18.96
C LEU A 722 1.40 12.64 -19.41
N ALA A 723 1.67 11.73 -18.47
CA ALA A 723 2.20 10.41 -18.78
C ALA A 723 1.28 9.58 -19.70
N ASP A 724 -0.01 9.91 -19.71
CA ASP A 724 -1.05 9.23 -20.49
C ASP A 724 -1.45 10.03 -21.74
N ALA A 725 -0.83 11.19 -21.97
CA ALA A 725 -1.13 12.09 -23.07
C ALA A 725 -0.41 11.67 -24.35
N GLU A 726 -1.09 11.82 -25.48
CA GLU A 726 -0.48 11.80 -26.81
C GLU A 726 -0.39 13.24 -27.35
N ALA A 727 0.39 13.45 -28.42
CA ALA A 727 0.63 14.79 -28.95
C ALA A 727 0.61 14.88 -30.48
N LYS A 728 0.02 15.95 -31.02
CA LYS A 728 0.03 16.35 -32.44
C LYS A 728 0.48 17.81 -32.54
N GLY A 729 1.77 18.05 -32.82
CA GLY A 729 2.34 19.39 -32.73
C GLY A 729 2.40 19.87 -31.27
N ASP A 730 1.89 21.07 -31.00
CA ASP A 730 1.74 21.64 -29.65
C ASP A 730 0.38 21.29 -29.00
N VAL A 731 -0.34 20.31 -29.55
CA VAL A 731 -1.63 19.81 -29.04
C VAL A 731 -1.42 18.52 -28.26
N TYR A 732 -1.70 18.54 -26.95
CA TYR A 732 -1.74 17.36 -26.09
C TYR A 732 -3.17 16.83 -26.00
N TYR A 733 -3.38 15.51 -26.09
CA TYR A 733 -4.72 14.93 -25.98
C TYR A 733 -4.76 13.63 -25.18
N TRP A 734 -5.94 13.35 -24.64
CA TRP A 734 -6.25 12.22 -23.79
C TRP A 734 -7.52 11.50 -24.27
N ASP A 735 -7.48 10.17 -24.25
CA ASP A 735 -8.68 9.33 -24.37
C ASP A 735 -9.42 9.27 -23.02
N LEU A 736 -10.58 9.91 -22.94
CA LEU A 736 -11.35 10.01 -21.70
C LEU A 736 -11.90 8.66 -21.21
N LEU A 737 -12.03 7.64 -22.08
CA LEU A 737 -12.48 6.31 -21.66
C LEU A 737 -11.47 5.62 -20.72
N LYS A 738 -10.22 6.07 -20.70
CA LYS A 738 -9.20 5.61 -19.72
C LYS A 738 -9.45 6.14 -18.31
N TYR A 739 -10.40 7.06 -18.12
CA TYR A 739 -10.62 7.76 -16.83
C TYR A 739 -12.06 7.63 -16.33
N ILE A 740 -13.02 7.75 -17.24
CA ILE A 740 -14.45 7.85 -16.92
C ILE A 740 -15.28 6.95 -17.84
N SER A 741 -16.49 6.60 -17.39
CA SER A 741 -17.42 5.78 -18.17
C SER A 741 -18.17 6.61 -19.21
N VAL A 742 -18.83 5.93 -20.14
CA VAL A 742 -19.80 6.55 -21.05
C VAL A 742 -21.04 7.05 -20.29
N GLY A 743 -21.81 7.92 -20.94
CA GLY A 743 -22.94 8.62 -20.36
C GLY A 743 -22.56 10.05 -20.01
N LYS A 744 -23.58 10.89 -19.83
CA LYS A 744 -23.39 12.33 -19.54
C LYS A 744 -23.00 12.53 -18.08
N MET A 745 -21.73 12.83 -17.86
CA MET A 745 -21.11 12.99 -16.55
C MET A 745 -20.86 14.48 -16.23
N PRO A 746 -21.49 15.02 -15.18
CA PRO A 746 -21.34 16.42 -14.78
C PRO A 746 -20.14 16.67 -13.83
N TYR A 747 -19.35 17.69 -14.15
CA TYR A 747 -18.19 18.14 -13.36
C TYR A 747 -18.32 19.62 -13.03
N VAL A 748 -18.24 19.97 -11.75
CA VAL A 748 -18.52 21.34 -11.25
C VAL A 748 -17.26 22.17 -11.00
N SER A 749 -16.08 21.56 -11.11
CA SER A 749 -14.81 22.27 -10.94
C SER A 749 -13.68 21.60 -11.71
N GLN A 750 -12.75 22.42 -12.18
CA GLN A 750 -11.59 22.02 -12.97
C GLN A 750 -10.31 22.70 -12.43
N TYR A 751 -9.23 21.93 -12.22
CA TYR A 751 -7.93 22.46 -11.76
C TYR A 751 -6.80 22.02 -12.67
N PHE A 752 -6.09 22.99 -13.22
CA PHE A 752 -4.99 22.76 -14.15
C PHE A 752 -3.66 23.13 -13.49
N SER A 753 -2.80 22.14 -13.34
CA SER A 753 -1.45 22.30 -12.78
C SER A 753 -0.40 22.16 -13.87
N THR A 754 0.71 22.86 -13.68
CA THR A 754 1.86 22.81 -14.58
C THR A 754 3.10 22.31 -13.85
N MET A 755 4.14 21.99 -14.61
CA MET A 755 5.49 21.71 -14.10
C MET A 755 6.53 22.47 -14.94
N GLY A 756 7.78 22.54 -14.46
CA GLY A 756 8.91 23.05 -15.25
C GLY A 756 9.10 24.57 -15.30
N PHE A 757 8.23 25.34 -14.64
CA PHE A 757 8.36 26.81 -14.57
C PHE A 757 9.65 27.28 -13.88
N GLN A 758 10.30 28.28 -14.49
CA GLN A 758 11.40 29.06 -13.96
C GLN A 758 11.01 30.54 -13.81
N LYS A 759 11.97 31.38 -13.42
CA LYS A 759 11.75 32.83 -13.29
C LYS A 759 11.46 33.44 -14.68
N ASP A 760 10.45 34.30 -14.74
CA ASP A 760 10.00 35.03 -15.94
C ASP A 760 9.36 34.15 -17.04
N ASP A 761 9.04 32.89 -16.71
CA ASP A 761 8.37 31.98 -17.62
C ASP A 761 6.86 32.24 -17.74
N ALA A 762 6.31 31.92 -18.92
CA ALA A 762 4.89 31.95 -19.23
C ALA A 762 4.46 30.66 -19.94
N LEU A 763 3.24 30.21 -19.66
CA LEU A 763 2.53 29.18 -20.44
C LEU A 763 1.37 29.84 -21.18
N TYR A 764 1.33 29.67 -22.50
CA TYR A 764 0.23 30.10 -23.34
C TYR A 764 -0.67 28.91 -23.67
N ILE A 765 -1.98 29.08 -23.46
CA ILE A 765 -3.00 28.08 -23.81
C ILE A 765 -3.96 28.74 -24.81
N ASP A 766 -3.99 28.21 -26.02
CA ASP A 766 -4.81 28.74 -27.11
C ASP A 766 -6.26 28.24 -26.97
N TRP A 767 -6.42 26.94 -26.81
CA TRP A 767 -7.73 26.34 -26.59
C TRP A 767 -7.64 25.02 -25.83
N ILE A 768 -8.78 24.62 -25.26
CA ILE A 768 -9.04 23.29 -24.71
C ILE A 768 -10.34 22.79 -25.33
N ARG A 769 -10.32 21.68 -26.06
CA ARG A 769 -11.46 21.19 -26.84
C ARG A 769 -11.72 19.72 -26.56
N THR A 770 -12.92 19.26 -26.85
CA THR A 770 -13.24 17.83 -26.93
C THR A 770 -13.47 17.41 -28.38
N PHE A 771 -13.25 16.14 -28.71
CA PHE A 771 -13.41 15.59 -30.07
C PHE A 771 -14.07 14.21 -30.03
N GLU A 772 -14.78 13.86 -31.11
CA GLU A 772 -15.48 12.58 -31.25
C GLU A 772 -14.49 11.46 -31.59
N THR A 773 -13.62 11.72 -32.58
CA THR A 773 -12.60 10.78 -33.05
C THR A 773 -11.20 11.36 -32.85
N GLU A 774 -10.18 10.49 -32.89
CA GLU A 774 -8.79 10.92 -32.78
C GLU A 774 -8.35 11.69 -34.03
N GLU A 775 -8.88 11.30 -35.19
CA GLU A 775 -8.61 11.91 -36.49
C GLU A 775 -9.09 13.36 -36.58
N ASP A 776 -10.15 13.72 -35.83
CA ASP A 776 -10.66 15.09 -35.77
C ASP A 776 -9.74 16.03 -34.97
N ILE A 777 -8.82 15.48 -34.18
CA ILE A 777 -7.88 16.27 -33.37
C ILE A 777 -6.85 16.91 -34.32
N PRO A 778 -6.80 18.25 -34.40
CA PRO A 778 -5.95 18.93 -35.36
C PRO A 778 -4.48 18.83 -34.92
N SER A 779 -3.58 18.77 -35.91
CA SER A 779 -2.16 18.97 -35.69
C SER A 779 -1.85 20.45 -35.86
N GLU A 780 -1.69 21.16 -34.75
CA GLU A 780 -1.41 22.59 -34.74
C GLU A 780 -0.15 22.88 -33.93
N SER A 781 0.64 23.86 -34.36
CA SER A 781 1.74 24.42 -33.56
C SER A 781 1.61 25.93 -33.46
N PHE A 782 2.33 26.51 -32.51
CA PHE A 782 2.49 27.95 -32.36
C PHE A 782 3.66 28.43 -33.25
N ALA A 783 3.60 29.63 -33.85
CA ALA A 783 4.72 30.17 -34.65
C ALA A 783 5.94 30.47 -33.77
N THR A 784 7.06 29.87 -34.12
CA THR A 784 8.36 30.05 -33.46
C THR A 784 8.76 31.51 -33.24
N ALA A 785 8.59 31.99 -32.01
CA ALA A 785 9.41 33.06 -31.42
C ALA A 785 10.10 32.64 -30.11
N ILE A 786 9.68 31.52 -29.52
CA ILE A 786 10.37 30.80 -28.47
C ILE A 786 11.21 29.74 -29.18
N SER A 787 12.44 29.50 -28.75
CA SER A 787 13.25 28.43 -29.34
C SER A 787 12.53 27.11 -29.14
N ASP A 788 11.74 26.70 -30.13
CA ASP A 788 11.76 25.31 -30.53
C ASP A 788 13.24 24.96 -30.57
N VAL A 789 13.62 23.88 -29.92
CA VAL A 789 14.92 23.29 -30.19
C VAL A 789 14.83 22.70 -31.60
N GLN A 790 14.61 23.55 -32.62
CA GLN A 790 14.78 23.22 -34.01
C GLN A 790 16.27 23.00 -34.27
N ALA A 791 16.49 22.26 -35.35
CA ALA A 791 17.69 21.61 -35.82
C ALA A 791 18.84 22.54 -36.22
N ASP A 792 18.88 23.80 -35.75
CA ASP A 792 19.79 24.82 -36.27
C ASP A 792 21.18 24.84 -35.61
N GLY A 793 21.67 23.67 -35.22
CA GLY A 793 23.07 23.53 -34.83
C GLY A 793 23.52 22.09 -34.98
N ASP A 794 24.63 21.90 -35.69
CA ASP A 794 25.30 20.63 -36.03
C ASP A 794 25.77 19.77 -34.83
N GLY A 795 25.12 19.87 -33.66
CA GLY A 795 25.54 19.23 -32.41
C GLY A 795 24.51 18.26 -31.83
N LEU A 796 24.99 17.12 -31.35
CA LEU A 796 24.21 16.11 -30.63
C LEU A 796 23.54 16.68 -29.36
N LYS A 797 22.20 16.76 -29.36
CA LYS A 797 21.37 17.12 -28.21
C LYS A 797 20.66 15.89 -27.65
N VAL A 798 20.72 15.71 -26.34
CA VAL A 798 20.12 14.56 -25.64
C VAL A 798 19.51 15.03 -24.33
N PHE A 799 18.26 14.64 -24.07
CA PHE A 799 17.60 14.81 -22.77
C PHE A 799 16.79 13.57 -22.41
N VAL A 800 16.43 13.44 -21.14
CA VAL A 800 15.73 12.28 -20.60
C VAL A 800 14.38 12.73 -20.06
N THR A 801 13.31 12.12 -20.55
CA THR A 801 11.95 12.31 -20.03
C THR A 801 11.46 10.98 -19.48
N GLY A 802 11.36 10.87 -18.15
CA GLY A 802 11.09 9.59 -17.48
C GLY A 802 12.14 8.54 -17.85
N ARG A 803 11.71 7.46 -18.52
CA ARG A 803 12.56 6.37 -19.01
C ARG A 803 13.00 6.50 -20.46
N THR A 804 12.63 7.58 -21.12
CA THR A 804 12.87 7.79 -22.55
C THR A 804 14.05 8.74 -22.75
N ILE A 805 15.05 8.26 -23.48
CA ILE A 805 16.15 9.09 -23.98
C ILE A 805 15.68 9.69 -25.31
N ASN A 806 15.59 11.02 -25.35
CA ASN A 806 15.26 11.78 -26.54
C ASN A 806 16.55 12.30 -27.15
N VAL A 807 16.82 11.95 -28.41
CA VAL A 807 18.03 12.32 -29.14
C VAL A 807 17.66 13.11 -30.38
N PHE A 808 18.33 14.25 -30.57
CA PHE A 808 18.16 15.13 -31.73
C PHE A 808 19.53 15.41 -32.33
N THR A 809 19.74 14.96 -33.56
CA THR A 809 20.98 15.15 -34.31
C THR A 809 20.73 14.92 -35.80
N ALA A 810 21.54 15.54 -36.66
CA ALA A 810 21.58 15.24 -38.10
C ALA A 810 22.49 14.03 -38.42
N GLU A 811 23.31 13.59 -37.47
CA GLU A 811 24.26 12.49 -37.64
C GLU A 811 23.67 11.15 -37.19
N ALA A 812 24.00 10.08 -37.91
CA ALA A 812 23.69 8.72 -37.47
C ALA A 812 24.43 8.38 -36.17
N GLY A 813 23.79 7.60 -35.30
CA GLY A 813 24.32 7.30 -33.99
C GLY A 813 23.71 6.10 -33.30
N ALA A 814 24.10 5.90 -32.04
CA ALA A 814 23.61 4.82 -31.21
C ALA A 814 23.64 5.18 -29.72
N ILE A 815 22.77 4.53 -28.96
CA ILE A 815 22.69 4.57 -27.51
C ILE A 815 23.36 3.30 -26.97
N TYR A 816 24.25 3.46 -25.99
CA TYR A 816 24.97 2.39 -25.34
C TYR A 816 24.76 2.44 -23.83
N THR A 817 24.82 1.27 -23.20
CA THR A 817 25.06 1.17 -21.75
C THR A 817 26.51 1.55 -21.43
N VAL A 818 26.83 1.81 -20.15
CA VAL A 818 28.18 2.23 -19.73
C VAL A 818 29.26 1.17 -19.98
N ASP A 819 28.88 -0.11 -20.01
CA ASP A 819 29.71 -1.27 -20.34
C ASP A 819 29.85 -1.51 -21.86
N GLY A 820 29.19 -0.68 -22.68
CA GLY A 820 29.39 -0.64 -24.14
C GLY A 820 28.42 -1.51 -24.95
N MET A 821 27.37 -2.06 -24.33
CA MET A 821 26.33 -2.79 -25.06
C MET A 821 25.42 -1.81 -25.81
N ARG A 822 25.18 -2.05 -27.11
CA ARG A 822 24.34 -1.18 -27.93
C ARG A 822 22.86 -1.46 -27.64
N VAL A 823 22.14 -0.42 -27.22
CA VAL A 823 20.71 -0.44 -26.88
C VAL A 823 19.86 -0.16 -28.11
N ALA A 824 20.21 0.88 -28.87
CA ALA A 824 19.49 1.29 -30.07
C ALA A 824 20.42 2.03 -31.04
N SER A 825 20.11 1.97 -32.34
CA SER A 825 20.73 2.79 -33.38
C SER A 825 19.70 3.76 -33.96
N PHE A 826 20.15 4.93 -34.40
CA PHE A 826 19.27 5.97 -34.94
C PHE A 826 19.93 6.73 -36.10
N GLU A 827 19.09 7.26 -36.98
CA GLU A 827 19.44 8.26 -37.99
C GLU A 827 18.42 9.40 -37.84
N GLY A 828 18.87 10.57 -37.39
CA GLY A 828 17.97 11.70 -37.09
C GLY A 828 17.45 11.69 -35.65
N THR A 829 16.21 12.17 -35.46
CA THR A 829 15.52 12.23 -34.16
C THR A 829 15.08 10.83 -33.72
N VAL A 830 15.38 10.46 -32.47
CA VAL A 830 14.91 9.19 -31.87
C VAL A 830 14.43 9.38 -30.43
N HIS A 831 13.38 8.64 -30.08
CA HIS A 831 12.83 8.52 -28.74
C HIS A 831 12.98 7.06 -28.31
N GLN A 832 13.90 6.77 -27.39
CA GLN A 832 14.20 5.40 -26.97
C GLN A 832 13.95 5.21 -25.48
N THR A 833 12.97 4.37 -25.16
CA THR A 833 12.71 3.94 -23.79
C THR A 833 13.76 2.91 -23.35
N VAL A 834 14.31 3.08 -22.14
CA VAL A 834 15.38 2.25 -21.58
C VAL A 834 15.14 1.90 -20.10
N LEU A 835 15.98 1.04 -19.51
CA LEU A 835 16.00 0.75 -18.07
C LEU A 835 16.65 1.91 -17.29
N PRO A 836 16.34 2.14 -16.00
CA PRO A 836 17.09 3.09 -15.17
C PRO A 836 18.59 2.78 -15.18
N GLY A 837 19.41 3.80 -15.35
CA GLY A 837 20.85 3.62 -15.49
C GLY A 837 21.53 4.76 -16.23
N MET A 838 22.86 4.68 -16.30
CA MET A 838 23.66 5.61 -17.11
C MET A 838 23.80 5.07 -18.54
N TYR A 839 23.62 5.95 -19.51
CA TYR A 839 23.76 5.65 -20.93
C TYR A 839 24.72 6.62 -21.61
N ILE A 840 25.33 6.14 -22.69
CA ILE A 840 26.20 6.89 -23.58
C ILE A 840 25.50 7.00 -24.92
N VAL A 841 25.13 8.21 -25.31
CA VAL A 841 24.61 8.50 -26.65
C VAL A 841 25.75 9.03 -27.50
N ARG A 842 25.97 8.39 -28.65
CA ARG A 842 27.00 8.79 -29.61
C ARG A 842 26.38 9.03 -30.98
N ALA A 843 26.72 10.15 -31.59
CA ALA A 843 26.45 10.44 -33.00
C ALA A 843 27.70 11.12 -33.57
N GLY A 844 28.23 10.59 -34.67
CA GLY A 844 29.56 10.95 -35.20
C GLY A 844 30.66 11.02 -34.14
N ASP A 845 31.27 12.20 -34.01
CA ASP A 845 32.34 12.48 -33.04
C ASP A 845 31.81 12.98 -31.67
N ALA A 846 30.51 13.27 -31.56
CA ALA A 846 29.89 13.76 -30.35
C ALA A 846 29.45 12.62 -29.42
N VAL A 847 29.71 12.79 -28.12
CA VAL A 847 29.33 11.84 -27.07
C VAL A 847 28.67 12.58 -25.91
N LYS A 848 27.49 12.10 -25.50
CA LYS A 848 26.76 12.59 -24.32
C LYS A 848 26.52 11.44 -23.35
N LYS A 849 26.74 11.70 -22.06
CA LYS A 849 26.34 10.79 -20.98
C LYS A 849 25.04 11.29 -20.40
N VAL A 850 24.07 10.40 -20.26
CA VAL A 850 22.77 10.71 -19.66
C VAL A 850 22.46 9.73 -18.56
N LEU A 851 21.82 10.22 -17.50
CA LEU A 851 21.33 9.42 -16.39
C LEU A 851 19.82 9.31 -16.54
N VAL A 852 19.33 8.08 -16.69
CA VAL A 852 17.91 7.75 -16.67
C VAL A 852 17.58 7.29 -15.27
N ARG A 853 16.67 8.00 -14.60
CA ARG A 853 16.29 7.76 -13.20
C ARG A 853 15.21 6.70 -13.07
#